data_AF-A0A2M8MLB0-F1
#
_entry.id   AF-A0A2M8MLB0-F1
#
_cell.length_a   1.000
_cell.length_b   1.000
_cell.length_c   1.000
_cell.angle_alpha   90.00
_cell.angle_beta   90.00
_cell.angle_gamma   90.00
#
_symmetry.space_group_name_H-M   'P 1'
#
loop_
_entity.id
_entity.type
_entity.pdbx_description
1 polymer ?
#
loop_
_entity_poly.entity_id
_entity_poly.type
_entity_poly.pdbx_seq_one_letter_code
_entity_poly.pdbx_strand_id
1 'polypeptide(L)'
;MSNMQLDTLRRIVQEINASVSLHESLDIMVNQVAEAMKVDVCSIYLLDERNQRYVLMASKGLNPESVGHVSLQIGEGLVGLVGQREEIVNLDNAPKHERFLYLPETGEEIYNSFLGVPVMYRRKVMGVLVVQNRLPQDFSEAAESFLVTLCAQLSGVIAHAHAVGNIDVFRKPSNGPAYKTFQGASGAGGVALGRAIILYPPADLGAVPDREAEDISHELRLLDQAISSVRSEIRSLDEKMHDSLMAEERALFSVFLRMLDENALPAEIKDLIRDGHWAQGAVRRVIEKHTALFAQMEDDYLRERVSDLKDLGRRILACLQEEDSSHRELSPDSILIGEEISTAALVELPVDNIAAIVTSEGAANSHMVIVARALGIPTVVGVTELPVNTLDDAEMIVDAYQGRVFVNPPRRLRQRYKEIQKEDEQIAKDLKQYETKEAITPDGVSVQLYVNTGLMIDVVRGVQRGAQGVGLYRSEIPFMLRERFPGEEEQRAIYRQQLSHFANKPVVMRTLDIGADKDLPYFSIEEENSALGWRGIRFTLDHPEIFSAQIRAMLKASIGLNNLHILLPMVTTVSEVEEVLYLLERDWIAVQEEEQVKITKPKIGIMVEVPSVLLQIDEFAELVDFFSVGSNDLTQYLLAVDRNNPHVASVYSHFHPSILRALSRLVKECHKYQKPVSICGEMAGDPLSAILLMAMGFNTLSMSSSNILRVRKAICHVPMTDAQKLLDDVMKMNNPLIVKSWLEYYFKTHGLADMVKSNRLVTV
;
A
#
# COMPACT_ATOMS: atom_id res chain seq x y z
N MET A 1 -12.38 18.48 32.55
CA MET A 1 -11.41 17.60 33.23
C MET A 1 -10.34 18.47 33.85
N SER A 2 -9.90 18.19 35.08
CA SER A 2 -8.77 18.92 35.70
C SER A 2 -7.44 18.52 35.06
N ASN A 3 -6.41 19.38 35.07
CA ASN A 3 -5.07 19.06 34.52
C ASN A 3 -4.52 17.72 35.05
N MET A 4 -4.79 17.40 36.32
CA MET A 4 -4.36 16.16 36.97
C MET A 4 -5.04 14.90 36.40
N GLN A 5 -6.27 15.00 35.88
CA GLN A 5 -6.97 13.88 35.22
C GLN A 5 -6.42 13.60 33.81
N LEU A 6 -5.99 14.65 33.10
CA LEU A 6 -5.37 14.54 31.78
C LEU A 6 -3.97 13.90 31.85
N ASP A 7 -3.16 14.27 32.82
CA ASP A 7 -1.84 13.66 33.04
C ASP A 7 -1.97 12.18 33.42
N THR A 8 -2.95 11.85 34.26
CA THR A 8 -3.25 10.46 34.64
C THR A 8 -3.70 9.64 33.44
N LEU A 9 -4.62 10.17 32.62
CA LEU A 9 -5.06 9.54 31.39
C LEU A 9 -3.88 9.27 30.45
N ARG A 10 -3.05 10.28 30.21
CA ARG A 10 -1.88 10.19 29.30
C ARG A 10 -0.89 9.13 29.78
N ARG A 11 -0.62 9.08 31.08
CA ARG A 11 0.26 8.05 31.68
C ARG A 11 -0.29 6.64 31.48
N ILE A 12 -1.57 6.43 31.76
CA ILE A 12 -2.21 5.10 31.58
C ILE A 12 -2.13 4.66 30.12
N VAL A 13 -2.41 5.56 29.18
CA VAL A 13 -2.34 5.24 27.73
C VAL A 13 -0.91 4.92 27.30
N GLN A 14 0.10 5.65 27.81
CA GLN A 14 1.50 5.37 27.51
C GLN A 14 1.95 4.00 28.06
N GLU A 15 1.58 3.65 29.29
CA GLU A 15 1.90 2.35 29.89
C GLU A 15 1.22 1.19 29.14
N ILE A 16 -0.04 1.36 28.73
CA ILE A 16 -0.77 0.37 27.91
C ILE A 16 -0.08 0.17 26.56
N ASN A 17 0.28 1.25 25.87
CA ASN A 17 0.94 1.17 24.56
C ASN A 17 2.37 0.61 24.63
N ALA A 18 3.02 0.68 25.80
CA ALA A 18 4.36 0.13 26.02
C ALA A 18 4.36 -1.36 26.43
N SER A 19 3.20 -1.94 26.73
CA SER A 19 3.09 -3.33 27.20
C SER A 19 3.35 -4.35 26.08
N VAL A 20 3.89 -5.52 26.46
CA VAL A 20 4.36 -6.55 25.50
C VAL A 20 3.26 -7.56 25.17
N SER A 21 2.19 -7.62 25.97
CA SER A 21 1.09 -8.56 25.78
C SER A 21 -0.26 -7.99 26.18
N LEU A 22 -1.33 -8.48 25.56
CA LEU A 22 -2.70 -8.07 25.87
C LEU A 22 -3.05 -8.27 27.35
N HIS A 23 -2.65 -9.40 27.96
CA HIS A 23 -2.94 -9.67 29.37
C HIS A 23 -2.31 -8.61 30.29
N GLU A 24 -1.06 -8.24 30.00
CA GLU A 24 -0.36 -7.18 30.72
C GLU A 24 -1.05 -5.82 30.52
N SER A 25 -1.49 -5.49 29.29
CA SER A 25 -2.25 -4.27 29.01
C SER A 25 -3.55 -4.20 29.83
N LEU A 26 -4.29 -5.30 29.90
CA LEU A 26 -5.55 -5.41 30.63
C LEU A 26 -5.32 -5.28 32.14
N ASP A 27 -4.25 -5.91 32.66
CA ASP A 27 -3.86 -5.81 34.08
C ASP A 27 -3.45 -4.38 34.46
N ILE A 28 -2.62 -3.71 33.63
CA ILE A 28 -2.26 -2.30 33.82
C ILE A 28 -3.53 -1.45 33.84
N MET A 29 -4.44 -1.67 32.89
CA MET A 29 -5.69 -0.91 32.83
C MET A 29 -6.52 -1.06 34.10
N VAL A 30 -6.84 -2.28 34.53
CA VAL A 30 -7.73 -2.45 35.69
C VAL A 30 -7.11 -1.92 36.98
N ASN A 31 -5.80 -2.04 37.15
CA ASN A 31 -5.10 -1.50 38.33
C ASN A 31 -5.07 0.04 38.33
N GLN A 32 -4.65 0.65 37.22
CA GLN A 32 -4.52 2.10 37.15
C GLN A 32 -5.87 2.80 37.17
N VAL A 33 -6.90 2.23 36.54
CA VAL A 33 -8.27 2.77 36.60
C VAL A 33 -8.83 2.69 38.01
N ALA A 34 -8.64 1.57 38.70
CA ALA A 34 -9.07 1.41 40.09
C ALA A 34 -8.45 2.48 41.00
N GLU A 35 -7.14 2.72 40.84
CA GLU A 35 -6.40 3.73 41.61
C GLU A 35 -6.81 5.16 41.24
N ALA A 36 -6.87 5.49 39.95
CA ALA A 36 -7.19 6.84 39.46
C ALA A 36 -8.60 7.28 39.84
N MET A 37 -9.57 6.35 39.79
CA MET A 37 -10.97 6.62 40.14
C MET A 37 -11.28 6.38 41.62
N LYS A 38 -10.34 5.79 42.38
CA LYS A 38 -10.52 5.36 43.77
C LYS A 38 -11.76 4.47 43.94
N VAL A 39 -11.89 3.49 43.05
CA VAL A 39 -12.99 2.51 43.07
C VAL A 39 -12.56 1.20 43.71
N ASP A 40 -13.51 0.51 44.33
CA ASP A 40 -13.24 -0.77 44.99
C ASP A 40 -12.95 -1.89 43.98
N VAL A 41 -13.60 -1.84 42.81
CA VAL A 41 -13.44 -2.82 41.73
C VAL A 41 -13.26 -2.13 40.39
N CYS A 42 -12.32 -2.64 39.59
CA CYS A 42 -12.28 -2.47 38.15
C CYS A 42 -12.08 -3.84 37.50
N SER A 43 -12.88 -4.17 36.49
CA SER A 43 -12.81 -5.45 35.79
C SER A 43 -13.10 -5.27 34.31
N ILE A 44 -12.51 -6.13 33.48
CA ILE A 44 -12.72 -6.11 32.03
C ILE A 44 -13.11 -7.50 31.53
N TYR A 45 -14.20 -7.51 30.77
CA TYR A 45 -14.73 -8.68 30.11
C TYR A 45 -14.52 -8.56 28.61
N LEU A 46 -13.90 -9.55 27.97
CA LEU A 46 -13.77 -9.59 26.51
C LEU A 46 -14.82 -10.50 25.90
N LEU A 47 -15.33 -10.13 24.73
CA LEU A 47 -16.30 -10.93 23.98
C LEU A 47 -15.57 -12.03 23.21
N ASP A 48 -15.80 -13.28 23.60
CA ASP A 48 -15.48 -14.44 22.77
C ASP A 48 -16.57 -14.60 21.70
N GLU A 49 -16.32 -14.05 20.50
CA GLU A 49 -17.24 -14.17 19.36
C GLU A 49 -17.51 -15.63 18.96
N ARG A 50 -16.57 -16.56 19.20
CA ARG A 50 -16.74 -17.97 18.79
C ARG A 50 -17.74 -18.68 19.70
N ASN A 51 -17.64 -18.45 21.00
CA ASN A 51 -18.49 -19.10 21.99
C ASN A 51 -19.70 -18.24 22.40
N GLN A 52 -19.80 -17.01 21.88
CA GLN A 52 -20.88 -16.05 22.17
C GLN A 52 -21.00 -15.76 23.68
N ARG A 53 -19.86 -15.48 24.32
CA ARG A 53 -19.78 -15.21 25.77
C ARG A 53 -18.81 -14.08 26.11
N TYR A 54 -19.10 -13.32 27.15
CA TYR A 54 -18.17 -12.40 27.79
C TYR A 54 -17.33 -13.16 28.81
N VAL A 55 -16.00 -13.11 28.72
CA VAL A 55 -15.08 -13.78 29.65
C VAL A 55 -14.35 -12.72 30.47
N LEU A 56 -14.29 -12.90 31.80
CA LEU A 56 -13.53 -12.00 32.68
C LEU A 56 -12.03 -12.17 32.41
N MET A 57 -11.37 -11.14 31.87
CA MET A 57 -9.97 -11.25 31.42
C MET A 57 -8.96 -10.56 32.34
N ALA A 58 -9.38 -9.55 33.09
CA ALA A 58 -8.58 -8.97 34.17
C ALA A 58 -9.50 -8.33 35.21
N SER A 59 -9.04 -8.28 36.47
CA SER A 59 -9.74 -7.56 37.52
C SER A 59 -8.80 -7.09 38.63
N LYS A 60 -9.10 -5.92 39.17
CA LYS A 60 -8.66 -5.42 40.47
C LYS A 60 -9.87 -5.35 41.38
N GLY A 61 -9.87 -6.12 42.48
CA GLY A 61 -10.91 -6.08 43.52
C GLY A 61 -11.79 -7.33 43.61
N LEU A 62 -12.12 -7.98 42.48
CA LEU A 62 -12.81 -9.28 42.49
C LEU A 62 -11.85 -10.42 42.82
N ASN A 63 -12.40 -11.61 43.08
CA ASN A 63 -11.62 -12.82 43.33
C ASN A 63 -10.64 -13.12 42.16
N PRO A 64 -9.31 -13.14 42.39
CA PRO A 64 -8.33 -13.40 41.34
C PRO A 64 -8.50 -14.76 40.64
N GLU A 65 -9.05 -15.77 41.33
CA GLU A 65 -9.29 -17.09 40.75
C GLU A 65 -10.41 -17.09 39.70
N SER A 66 -11.24 -16.04 39.66
CA SER A 66 -12.31 -15.88 38.66
C SER A 66 -11.81 -15.47 37.28
N VAL A 67 -10.64 -14.84 37.20
CA VAL A 67 -10.07 -14.35 35.94
C VAL A 67 -9.76 -15.52 35.02
N GLY A 68 -10.25 -15.46 33.78
CA GLY A 68 -10.15 -16.50 32.74
C GLY A 68 -11.12 -17.67 32.89
N HIS A 69 -11.90 -17.73 33.98
CA HIS A 69 -12.82 -18.85 34.27
C HIS A 69 -14.28 -18.42 34.27
N VAL A 70 -14.58 -17.23 34.80
CA VAL A 70 -15.94 -16.68 34.85
C VAL A 70 -16.32 -16.14 33.47
N SER A 71 -17.50 -16.54 33.00
CA SER A 71 -18.05 -16.05 31.73
C SER A 71 -19.57 -15.93 31.76
N LEU A 72 -20.09 -14.98 30.99
CA LEU A 72 -21.51 -14.64 30.85
C LEU A 72 -21.96 -14.84 29.40
N GLN A 73 -23.18 -15.32 29.17
CA GLN A 73 -23.75 -15.31 27.82
C GLN A 73 -24.02 -13.89 27.33
N ILE A 74 -24.14 -13.72 26.01
CA ILE A 74 -24.60 -12.45 25.44
C ILE A 74 -26.01 -12.12 25.98
N GLY A 75 -26.16 -10.91 26.54
CA GLY A 75 -27.40 -10.43 27.14
C GLY A 75 -27.63 -10.85 28.61
N GLU A 76 -26.72 -11.65 29.18
CA GLU A 76 -26.78 -12.12 30.56
C GLU A 76 -26.08 -11.13 31.52
N GLY A 77 -26.74 -10.82 32.64
CA GLY A 77 -26.22 -9.86 33.62
C GLY A 77 -26.19 -8.40 33.13
N LEU A 78 -25.64 -7.52 33.96
CA LEU A 78 -25.44 -6.10 33.60
C LEU A 78 -24.35 -5.93 32.53
N VAL A 79 -23.33 -6.80 32.53
CA VAL A 79 -22.29 -6.85 31.48
C VAL A 79 -22.91 -7.14 30.11
N GLY A 80 -23.77 -8.16 30.04
CA GLY A 80 -24.49 -8.49 28.82
C GLY A 80 -25.44 -7.37 28.38
N LEU A 81 -26.05 -6.62 29.31
CA LEU A 81 -26.88 -5.47 28.99
C LEU A 81 -26.09 -4.33 28.34
N VAL A 82 -24.91 -3.99 28.88
CA VAL A 82 -24.00 -2.97 28.31
C VAL A 82 -23.59 -3.38 26.89
N GLY A 83 -23.16 -4.63 26.74
CA GLY A 83 -22.79 -5.19 25.45
C GLY A 83 -23.94 -5.22 24.44
N GLN A 84 -25.15 -5.55 24.88
CA GLN A 84 -26.34 -5.62 24.01
C GLN A 84 -26.83 -4.25 23.55
N ARG A 85 -26.78 -3.24 24.43
CA ARG A 85 -27.22 -1.88 24.09
C ARG A 85 -26.16 -1.06 23.36
N GLU A 86 -24.89 -1.46 23.45
CA GLU A 86 -23.76 -0.66 22.99
C GLU A 86 -23.71 0.73 23.67
N GLU A 87 -24.26 0.82 24.88
CA GLU A 87 -24.46 2.05 25.65
C GLU A 87 -23.90 1.91 27.06
N ILE A 88 -23.56 3.05 27.68
CA ILE A 88 -23.11 3.11 29.07
C ILE A 88 -24.28 2.76 30.00
N VAL A 89 -24.01 1.95 31.03
CA VAL A 89 -24.97 1.66 32.10
C VAL A 89 -24.36 2.10 33.43
N ASN A 90 -24.95 3.13 34.04
CA ASN A 90 -24.54 3.69 35.32
C ASN A 90 -25.70 3.50 36.33
N LEU A 91 -25.44 2.80 37.42
CA LEU A 91 -26.42 2.42 38.43
C LEU A 91 -25.85 2.67 39.83
N ASP A 92 -26.60 3.39 40.66
CA ASP A 92 -26.32 3.54 42.09
C ASP A 92 -26.50 2.24 42.90
N ASN A 93 -27.34 1.33 42.41
CA ASN A 93 -27.64 0.04 43.04
C ASN A 93 -27.90 -1.08 42.01
N ALA A 94 -26.83 -1.72 41.57
CA ALA A 94 -26.84 -2.87 40.67
C ALA A 94 -27.69 -4.05 41.17
N PRO A 95 -27.61 -4.51 42.43
CA PRO A 95 -28.42 -5.65 42.91
C PRO A 95 -29.94 -5.48 42.79
N LYS A 96 -30.45 -4.24 42.69
CA LYS A 96 -31.88 -3.95 42.49
C LYS A 96 -32.32 -4.01 41.02
N HIS A 97 -31.40 -4.05 40.08
CA HIS A 97 -31.72 -4.03 38.66
C HIS A 97 -32.24 -5.40 38.20
N GLU A 98 -33.31 -5.44 37.40
CA GLU A 98 -33.98 -6.69 36.96
C GLU A 98 -33.05 -7.66 36.20
N ARG A 99 -31.98 -7.13 35.60
CA ARG A 99 -30.95 -7.89 34.89
C ARG A 99 -29.66 -8.13 35.69
N PHE A 100 -29.67 -7.87 36.99
CA PHE A 100 -28.55 -8.25 37.84
C PHE A 100 -28.47 -9.78 37.92
N LEU A 101 -27.31 -10.34 37.59
CA LEU A 101 -27.02 -11.75 37.75
C LEU A 101 -25.90 -11.87 38.77
N TYR A 102 -26.14 -12.65 39.81
CA TYR A 102 -25.16 -12.92 40.85
C TYR A 102 -24.22 -14.05 40.40
N LEU A 103 -22.91 -13.78 40.40
CA LEU A 103 -21.85 -14.77 40.18
C LEU A 103 -21.13 -15.07 41.51
N PRO A 104 -21.46 -16.17 42.21
CA PRO A 104 -20.86 -16.50 43.51
C PRO A 104 -19.32 -16.60 43.47
N GLU A 105 -18.76 -16.94 42.32
CA GLU A 105 -17.33 -17.16 42.12
C GLU A 105 -16.52 -15.85 42.20
N THR A 106 -17.13 -14.71 41.86
CA THR A 106 -16.46 -13.40 41.78
C THR A 106 -16.37 -12.66 43.13
N GLY A 107 -17.23 -13.00 44.09
CA GLY A 107 -17.35 -12.32 45.39
C GLY A 107 -17.97 -10.92 45.30
N GLU A 108 -18.78 -10.66 44.27
CA GLU A 108 -19.31 -9.32 43.97
C GLU A 108 -20.49 -8.86 44.85
N GLU A 109 -21.01 -9.72 45.75
CA GLU A 109 -22.21 -9.46 46.57
C GLU A 109 -22.15 -8.22 47.46
N ILE A 110 -20.94 -7.73 47.76
CA ILE A 110 -20.71 -6.60 48.65
C ILE A 110 -20.73 -5.25 47.92
N TYR A 111 -20.79 -5.24 46.58
CA TYR A 111 -20.76 -4.03 45.77
C TYR A 111 -22.16 -3.59 45.34
N ASN A 112 -22.45 -2.30 45.47
CA ASN A 112 -23.75 -1.72 45.19
C ASN A 112 -23.76 -0.93 43.89
N SER A 113 -22.80 -0.05 43.63
CA SER A 113 -22.80 0.74 42.39
C SER A 113 -22.15 0.01 41.22
N PHE A 114 -22.56 0.34 40.00
CA PHE A 114 -22.06 -0.25 38.75
C PHE A 114 -21.98 0.82 37.67
N LEU A 115 -20.81 0.95 37.05
CA LEU A 115 -20.64 1.67 35.80
C LEU A 115 -19.98 0.74 34.79
N GLY A 116 -20.74 0.37 33.76
CA GLY A 116 -20.29 -0.45 32.65
C GLY A 116 -20.17 0.37 31.37
N VAL A 117 -19.03 0.28 30.71
CA VAL A 117 -18.72 0.99 29.46
C VAL A 117 -18.33 -0.02 28.39
N PRO A 118 -18.95 0.01 27.19
CA PRO A 118 -18.61 -0.90 26.12
C PRO A 118 -17.26 -0.53 25.49
N VAL A 119 -16.42 -1.53 25.26
CA VAL A 119 -15.17 -1.39 24.52
C VAL A 119 -15.46 -1.58 23.04
N MET A 120 -15.52 -0.48 22.28
CA MET A 120 -15.95 -0.47 20.88
C MET A 120 -14.77 -0.35 19.91
N TYR A 121 -14.70 -1.22 18.91
CA TYR A 121 -13.75 -1.09 17.79
C TYR A 121 -14.48 -1.24 16.45
N ARG A 122 -14.34 -0.25 15.55
CA ARG A 122 -14.97 -0.25 14.20
C ARG A 122 -16.46 -0.64 14.20
N ARG A 123 -17.26 -0.07 15.13
CA ARG A 123 -18.70 -0.37 15.34
C ARG A 123 -19.01 -1.81 15.78
N LYS A 124 -18.06 -2.49 16.42
CA LYS A 124 -18.27 -3.78 17.08
C LYS A 124 -17.92 -3.69 18.56
N VAL A 125 -18.69 -4.38 19.39
CA VAL A 125 -18.38 -4.56 20.82
C VAL A 125 -17.29 -5.61 20.96
N MET A 126 -16.13 -5.21 21.45
CA MET A 126 -15.00 -6.10 21.75
C MET A 126 -15.04 -6.63 23.19
N GLY A 127 -15.74 -5.92 24.07
CA GLY A 127 -15.78 -6.23 25.50
C GLY A 127 -16.53 -5.16 26.29
N VAL A 128 -16.47 -5.27 27.62
CA VAL A 128 -17.09 -4.36 28.57
C VAL A 128 -16.13 -4.13 29.73
N LEU A 129 -15.85 -2.85 30.03
CA LEU A 129 -15.12 -2.43 31.23
C LEU A 129 -16.14 -2.07 32.31
N VAL A 130 -15.92 -2.55 33.53
CA VAL A 130 -16.84 -2.39 34.66
C VAL A 130 -16.10 -1.85 35.87
N VAL A 131 -16.64 -0.82 36.50
CA VAL A 131 -16.22 -0.34 37.83
C VAL A 131 -17.36 -0.41 38.84
N GLN A 132 -17.04 -0.74 40.09
CA GLN A 132 -18.03 -0.90 41.16
C GLN A 132 -17.51 -0.37 42.50
N ASN A 133 -18.42 0.09 43.36
CA ASN A 133 -18.14 0.45 44.75
C ASN A 133 -19.12 -0.20 45.72
N ARG A 134 -18.68 -0.34 46.98
CA ARG A 134 -19.52 -0.79 48.10
C ARG A 134 -20.59 0.22 48.45
N LEU A 135 -20.30 1.52 48.31
CA LEU A 135 -21.27 2.58 48.59
C LEU A 135 -22.23 2.73 47.41
N PRO A 136 -23.56 2.76 47.65
CA PRO A 136 -24.52 3.04 46.60
C PRO A 136 -24.45 4.52 46.20
N GLN A 137 -23.86 4.81 45.05
CA GLN A 137 -23.73 6.15 44.47
C GLN A 137 -23.60 6.08 42.95
N ASP A 138 -24.14 7.07 42.24
CA ASP A 138 -23.91 7.23 40.81
C ASP A 138 -22.47 7.70 40.54
N PHE A 139 -21.93 7.26 39.41
CA PHE A 139 -20.68 7.82 38.89
C PHE A 139 -20.96 9.14 38.15
N SER A 140 -20.02 10.08 38.20
CA SER A 140 -20.18 11.37 37.51
C SER A 140 -19.97 11.26 36.00
N GLU A 141 -20.54 12.18 35.22
CA GLU A 141 -20.31 12.27 33.76
C GLU A 141 -18.81 12.37 33.39
N ALA A 142 -18.00 12.97 34.27
CA ALA A 142 -16.55 13.05 34.08
C ALA A 142 -15.88 11.66 34.22
N ALA A 143 -16.39 10.81 35.11
CA ALA A 143 -15.94 9.43 35.26
C ALA A 143 -16.36 8.58 34.05
N GLU A 144 -17.58 8.75 33.54
CA GLU A 144 -18.05 8.11 32.31
C GLU A 144 -17.17 8.47 31.12
N SER A 145 -16.94 9.77 30.90
CA SER A 145 -16.10 10.28 29.81
C SER A 145 -14.65 9.76 29.89
N PHE A 146 -14.12 9.66 31.11
CA PHE A 146 -12.77 9.12 31.35
C PHE A 146 -12.69 7.64 30.96
N LEU A 147 -13.64 6.81 31.39
CA LEU A 147 -13.68 5.39 31.04
C LEU A 147 -13.92 5.16 29.55
N VAL A 148 -14.81 5.92 28.91
CA VAL A 148 -15.04 5.85 27.45
C VAL A 148 -13.74 6.12 26.69
N THR A 149 -12.99 7.13 27.11
CA THR A 149 -11.73 7.49 26.47
C THR A 149 -10.69 6.38 26.62
N LEU A 150 -10.57 5.77 27.79
CA LEU A 150 -9.69 4.62 28.01
C LEU A 150 -10.12 3.39 27.23
N CYS A 151 -11.42 3.09 27.19
CA CYS A 151 -11.97 1.98 26.39
C CYS A 151 -11.67 2.17 24.90
N ALA A 152 -11.77 3.40 24.38
CA ALA A 152 -11.41 3.70 23.00
C ALA A 152 -9.93 3.42 22.70
N GLN A 153 -9.02 3.77 23.62
CA GLN A 153 -7.58 3.47 23.46
C GLN A 153 -7.30 1.97 23.52
N LEU A 154 -7.89 1.28 24.49
CA LEU A 154 -7.74 -0.17 24.63
C LEU A 154 -8.33 -0.95 23.46
N SER A 155 -9.39 -0.41 22.83
CA SER A 155 -10.04 -1.06 21.69
C SER A 155 -9.05 -1.36 20.56
N GLY A 156 -8.07 -0.47 20.34
CA GLY A 156 -7.00 -0.66 19.36
C GLY A 156 -6.09 -1.83 19.72
N VAL A 157 -5.69 -1.93 20.99
CA VAL A 157 -4.83 -3.00 21.51
C VAL A 157 -5.53 -4.36 21.45
N ILE A 158 -6.80 -4.44 21.88
CA ILE A 158 -7.60 -5.66 21.79
C ILE A 158 -7.81 -6.09 20.34
N ALA A 159 -8.20 -5.16 19.46
CA ALA A 159 -8.41 -5.46 18.06
C ALA A 159 -7.13 -5.93 17.36
N HIS A 160 -6.01 -5.32 17.72
CA HIS A 160 -4.69 -5.71 17.25
C HIS A 160 -4.34 -7.14 17.72
N ALA A 161 -4.52 -7.46 19.01
CA ALA A 161 -4.30 -8.80 19.54
C ALA A 161 -5.20 -9.87 18.88
N HIS A 162 -6.45 -9.53 18.57
CA HIS A 162 -7.35 -10.40 17.79
C HIS A 162 -6.89 -10.58 16.33
N ALA A 163 -6.34 -9.54 15.70
CA ALA A 163 -5.87 -9.57 14.32
C ALA A 163 -4.57 -10.38 14.16
N VAL A 164 -3.67 -10.34 15.15
CA VAL A 164 -2.39 -11.06 15.17
C VAL A 164 -2.57 -12.57 15.44
N GLY A 165 -3.78 -13.01 15.84
CA GLY A 165 -4.12 -14.42 15.90
C GLY A 165 -3.29 -15.21 16.92
N ASN A 166 -2.88 -14.56 18.01
CA ASN A 166 -2.20 -15.26 19.10
C ASN A 166 -3.12 -16.38 19.62
N ILE A 167 -2.57 -17.58 19.62
CA ILE A 167 -3.19 -18.83 20.08
C ILE A 167 -3.93 -18.56 21.39
N ASP A 168 -5.26 -18.68 21.33
CA ASP A 168 -6.22 -18.53 22.42
C ASP A 168 -5.89 -17.39 23.40
N VAL A 169 -6.42 -16.19 23.14
CA VAL A 169 -6.58 -15.12 24.15
C VAL A 169 -7.19 -15.68 25.46
N PHE A 170 -7.91 -16.81 25.38
CA PHE A 170 -8.59 -17.51 26.47
C PHE A 170 -7.83 -18.72 27.06
N ARG A 171 -6.57 -19.02 26.69
CA ARG A 171 -5.74 -20.08 27.33
C ARG A 171 -4.34 -19.59 27.69
N LYS A 172 -3.83 -20.07 28.84
CA LYS A 172 -2.42 -19.92 29.21
C LYS A 172 -1.49 -20.58 28.17
N PRO A 173 -0.30 -20.01 27.90
CA PRO A 173 0.55 -20.39 26.78
C PRO A 173 1.06 -21.84 26.89
N SER A 174 0.91 -22.62 25.83
CA SER A 174 1.48 -23.97 25.68
C SER A 174 2.76 -23.96 24.84
N ASN A 175 3.80 -24.64 25.32
CA ASN A 175 5.13 -24.79 24.70
C ASN A 175 5.14 -25.63 23.39
N GLY A 176 4.58 -25.09 22.30
CA GLY A 176 4.84 -25.58 20.95
C GLY A 176 5.24 -24.41 20.04
N PRO A 177 6.06 -24.60 18.98
CA PRO A 177 6.39 -23.53 18.05
C PRO A 177 5.10 -23.09 17.34
N ALA A 178 4.55 -21.96 17.78
CA ALA A 178 3.43 -21.29 17.15
C ALA A 178 3.89 -20.77 15.78
N TYR A 179 3.18 -21.13 14.71
CA TYR A 179 3.35 -20.44 13.44
C TYR A 179 2.75 -19.03 13.59
N LYS A 180 3.41 -18.02 13.03
CA LYS A 180 2.98 -16.62 13.15
C LYS A 180 2.26 -16.20 11.88
N THR A 181 1.19 -15.43 12.05
CA THR A 181 0.47 -14.81 10.93
C THR A 181 0.63 -13.31 11.04
N PHE A 182 0.99 -12.68 9.93
CA PHE A 182 1.12 -11.24 9.82
C PHE A 182 0.16 -10.73 8.75
N GLN A 183 -0.36 -9.52 8.98
CA GLN A 183 -1.30 -8.86 8.09
C GLN A 183 -0.66 -7.56 7.57
N GLY A 184 -0.74 -7.37 6.25
CA GLY A 184 -0.39 -6.13 5.57
C GLY A 184 -1.41 -5.79 4.49
N ALA A 185 -1.02 -4.89 3.60
CA ALA A 185 -1.79 -4.49 2.43
C ALA A 185 -1.37 -5.29 1.19
N SER A 186 -2.35 -5.69 0.38
CA SER A 186 -2.11 -6.35 -0.92
C SER A 186 -1.54 -5.34 -1.93
N GLY A 187 -0.29 -5.51 -2.34
CA GLY A 187 0.32 -4.71 -3.41
C GLY A 187 0.10 -5.30 -4.80
N ALA A 188 0.40 -6.59 -4.97
CA ALA A 188 0.19 -7.34 -6.21
C ALA A 188 -0.35 -8.73 -5.87
N GLY A 189 -1.53 -9.07 -6.40
CA GLY A 189 -2.24 -10.28 -6.00
C GLY A 189 -1.57 -11.57 -6.50
N GLY A 190 -1.65 -12.62 -5.69
CA GLY A 190 -1.12 -13.95 -5.99
C GLY A 190 -0.85 -14.74 -4.72
N VAL A 191 -0.46 -16.01 -4.87
CA VAL A 191 -0.06 -16.88 -3.77
C VAL A 191 1.33 -17.41 -4.06
N ALA A 192 2.23 -17.30 -3.09
CA ALA A 192 3.57 -17.87 -3.15
C ALA A 192 3.87 -18.70 -1.90
N LEU A 193 4.61 -19.79 -2.09
CA LEU A 193 5.20 -20.58 -1.03
C LEU A 193 6.69 -20.63 -1.29
N GLY A 194 7.48 -20.39 -0.25
CA GLY A 194 8.90 -20.22 -0.46
C GLY A 194 9.69 -20.05 0.83
N ARG A 195 10.93 -19.62 0.66
CA ARG A 195 11.82 -19.29 1.77
C ARG A 195 12.20 -17.82 1.75
N ALA A 196 12.21 -17.23 2.93
CA ALA A 196 12.60 -15.86 3.16
C ALA A 196 14.06 -15.60 2.77
N ILE A 197 14.30 -14.54 2.02
CA ILE A 197 15.61 -13.96 1.76
C ILE A 197 15.54 -12.48 2.10
N ILE A 198 16.38 -12.05 3.04
CA ILE A 198 16.41 -10.66 3.50
C ILE A 198 17.19 -9.82 2.50
N LEU A 199 16.58 -8.75 2.00
CA LEU A 199 17.28 -7.65 1.38
C LEU A 199 17.58 -6.63 2.45
N TYR A 200 18.86 -6.49 2.79
CA TYR A 200 19.29 -5.41 3.65
C TYR A 200 19.06 -4.08 2.91
N PRO A 201 18.50 -3.06 3.58
CA PRO A 201 18.45 -1.72 2.99
C PRO A 201 19.87 -1.24 2.66
N PRO A 202 20.04 -0.23 1.79
CA PRO A 202 21.35 0.40 1.61
C PRO A 202 21.90 0.76 2.98
N ALA A 203 23.09 0.23 3.28
CA ALA A 203 23.66 0.14 4.61
C ALA A 203 23.30 1.32 5.54
N ASP A 204 22.44 1.09 6.54
CA ASP A 204 22.07 2.11 7.50
C ASP A 204 23.02 2.11 8.69
N LEU A 205 23.75 3.21 8.85
CA LEU A 205 24.64 3.43 10.00
C LEU A 205 23.86 3.41 11.32
N GLY A 206 22.60 3.90 11.36
CA GLY A 206 21.79 3.95 12.58
C GLY A 206 21.38 2.58 13.12
N ALA A 207 21.18 1.60 12.23
CA ALA A 207 20.78 0.24 12.57
C ALA A 207 21.92 -0.66 13.08
N VAL A 208 23.19 -0.24 12.97
CA VAL A 208 24.35 -1.05 13.39
C VAL A 208 24.41 -1.17 14.92
N PRO A 209 24.31 -2.37 15.51
CA PRO A 209 24.41 -2.53 16.95
C PRO A 209 25.85 -2.35 17.46
N ASP A 210 26.00 -1.95 18.73
CA ASP A 210 27.28 -2.04 19.41
C ASP A 210 27.61 -3.50 19.75
N ARG A 211 28.75 -3.99 19.28
CA ARG A 211 29.30 -5.32 19.56
C ARG A 211 30.79 -5.24 19.82
N GLU A 212 31.28 -6.17 20.61
CA GLU A 212 32.72 -6.39 20.78
C GLU A 212 33.25 -7.24 19.61
N ALA A 213 34.49 -6.97 19.20
CA ALA A 213 35.17 -7.75 18.17
C ALA A 213 35.59 -9.12 18.72
N GLU A 214 35.15 -10.19 18.06
CA GLU A 214 35.59 -11.56 18.39
C GLU A 214 37.05 -11.80 17.96
N ASP A 215 37.45 -11.25 16.80
CA ASP A 215 38.83 -11.24 16.32
C ASP A 215 39.20 -9.87 15.73
N ILE A 216 39.92 -9.07 16.51
CA ILE A 216 40.42 -7.74 16.11
C ILE A 216 41.21 -7.80 14.79
N SER A 217 41.99 -8.86 14.58
CA SER A 217 42.82 -8.99 13.36
C SER A 217 41.97 -9.26 12.12
N HIS A 218 40.84 -9.95 12.28
CA HIS A 218 39.86 -10.18 11.22
C HIS A 218 39.12 -8.89 10.85
N GLU A 219 38.61 -8.17 11.85
CA GLU A 219 37.92 -6.89 11.67
C GLU A 219 38.79 -5.83 10.98
N LEU A 220 40.08 -5.77 11.32
CA LEU A 220 41.03 -4.87 10.66
C LEU A 220 41.24 -5.22 9.18
N ARG A 221 41.24 -6.51 8.82
CA ARG A 221 41.36 -6.95 7.41
C ARG A 221 40.11 -6.60 6.60
N LEU A 222 38.92 -6.85 7.15
CA LEU A 222 37.64 -6.49 6.53
C LEU A 222 37.57 -4.98 6.26
N LEU A 223 37.98 -4.17 7.22
CA LEU A 223 38.03 -2.71 7.06
C LEU A 223 38.98 -2.29 5.92
N ASP A 224 40.18 -2.86 5.86
CA ASP A 224 41.16 -2.53 4.81
C ASP A 224 40.67 -2.90 3.41
N GLN A 225 39.95 -4.01 3.29
CA GLN A 225 39.31 -4.45 2.05
C GLN A 225 38.16 -3.51 1.65
N ALA A 226 37.25 -3.21 2.59
CA ALA A 226 36.14 -2.29 2.35
C ALA A 226 36.63 -0.89 1.90
N ILE A 227 37.63 -0.33 2.57
CA ILE A 227 38.21 0.98 2.18
C ILE A 227 38.82 0.91 0.78
N SER A 228 39.51 -0.18 0.45
CA SER A 228 40.12 -0.37 -0.87
C SER A 228 39.07 -0.44 -1.99
N SER A 229 37.97 -1.15 -1.74
CA SER A 229 36.83 -1.25 -2.67
C SER A 229 36.16 0.11 -2.90
N VAL A 230 35.85 0.85 -1.82
CA VAL A 230 35.26 2.20 -1.92
C VAL A 230 36.20 3.18 -2.64
N ARG A 231 37.52 3.12 -2.38
CA ARG A 231 38.50 3.95 -3.11
C ARG A 231 38.50 3.67 -4.61
N SER A 232 38.37 2.41 -5.01
CA SER A 232 38.32 2.01 -6.42
C SER A 232 37.03 2.51 -7.09
N GLU A 233 35.89 2.38 -6.40
CA GLU A 233 34.59 2.85 -6.87
C GLU A 233 34.58 4.37 -7.12
N ILE A 234 35.06 5.14 -6.15
CA ILE A 234 35.14 6.62 -6.22
C ILE A 234 36.05 7.06 -7.36
N ARG A 235 37.17 6.38 -7.60
CA ARG A 235 38.06 6.66 -8.76
C ARG A 235 37.38 6.37 -10.10
N SER A 236 36.65 5.26 -10.19
CA SER A 236 35.93 4.92 -11.43
C SER A 236 34.82 5.93 -11.74
N LEU A 237 34.13 6.44 -10.71
CA LEU A 237 33.12 7.48 -10.85
C LEU A 237 33.74 8.81 -11.30
N ASP A 238 34.85 9.23 -10.70
CA ASP A 238 35.59 10.43 -11.10
C ASP A 238 36.05 10.37 -12.57
N GLU A 239 36.59 9.22 -13.00
CA GLU A 239 37.01 9.00 -14.39
C GLU A 239 35.85 9.02 -15.39
N LYS A 240 34.70 8.41 -15.05
CA LYS A 240 33.51 8.38 -15.93
C LYS A 240 32.85 9.74 -16.08
N MET A 241 32.93 10.58 -15.06
CA MET A 241 32.30 11.91 -15.03
C MET A 241 33.25 13.04 -15.43
N HIS A 242 34.46 12.69 -15.88
CA HIS A 242 35.54 13.60 -16.27
C HIS A 242 35.22 14.55 -17.43
N ASP A 243 34.14 14.33 -18.19
CA ASP A 243 33.72 15.26 -19.26
C ASP A 243 32.38 15.96 -18.95
N SER A 244 31.69 15.58 -17.87
CA SER A 244 30.29 15.96 -17.62
C SER A 244 30.06 16.88 -16.41
N LEU A 245 31.03 17.02 -15.50
CA LEU A 245 30.91 17.83 -14.27
C LEU A 245 31.77 19.09 -14.28
N MET A 246 31.33 20.12 -13.56
CA MET A 246 32.05 21.39 -13.35
C MET A 246 33.27 21.19 -12.43
N ALA A 247 34.26 22.08 -12.49
CA ALA A 247 35.52 21.94 -11.76
C ALA A 247 35.35 21.87 -10.22
N GLU A 248 34.32 22.51 -9.69
CA GLU A 248 34.00 22.55 -8.25
C GLU A 248 33.42 21.22 -7.75
N GLU A 249 32.63 20.52 -8.57
CA GLU A 249 32.04 19.22 -8.25
C GLU A 249 33.09 18.09 -8.30
N ARG A 250 34.09 18.21 -9.20
CA ARG A 250 35.23 17.28 -9.26
C ARG A 250 36.14 17.37 -8.06
N ALA A 251 36.25 18.55 -7.46
CA ALA A 251 37.06 18.74 -6.26
C ALA A 251 36.58 17.84 -5.10
N LEU A 252 35.30 17.46 -5.08
CA LEU A 252 34.71 16.58 -4.04
C LEU A 252 35.29 15.16 -4.08
N PHE A 253 35.44 14.56 -5.26
CA PHE A 253 36.06 13.23 -5.38
C PHE A 253 37.48 13.21 -4.82
N SER A 254 38.24 14.28 -5.06
CA SER A 254 39.60 14.43 -4.50
C SER A 254 39.61 14.54 -2.98
N VAL A 255 38.58 15.16 -2.39
CA VAL A 255 38.42 15.28 -0.94
C VAL A 255 38.05 13.92 -0.33
N PHE A 256 37.11 13.18 -0.92
CA PHE A 256 36.74 11.84 -0.43
C PHE A 256 37.93 10.87 -0.49
N LEU A 257 38.70 10.90 -1.57
CA LEU A 257 39.91 10.06 -1.68
C LEU A 257 40.94 10.39 -0.60
N ARG A 258 41.07 11.67 -0.21
CA ARG A 258 41.94 12.08 0.92
C ARG A 258 41.38 11.67 2.28
N MET A 259 40.07 11.71 2.47
CA MET A 259 39.42 11.24 3.70
C MET A 259 39.57 9.73 3.89
N LEU A 260 39.71 8.97 2.79
CA LEU A 260 39.97 7.53 2.76
C LEU A 260 41.47 7.16 2.78
N ASP A 261 42.37 8.12 3.02
CA ASP A 261 43.80 7.82 3.20
C ASP A 261 44.06 7.16 4.56
N GLU A 262 45.10 6.32 4.64
CA GLU A 262 45.39 5.49 5.82
C GLU A 262 45.52 6.29 7.13
N ASN A 263 45.86 7.58 7.05
CA ASN A 263 46.09 8.46 8.20
C ASN A 263 44.88 9.34 8.54
N ALA A 264 43.74 9.18 7.87
CA ALA A 264 42.52 9.98 8.06
C ALA A 264 41.42 9.17 8.79
N LEU A 265 40.21 9.07 8.23
CA LEU A 265 39.11 8.29 8.82
C LEU A 265 39.50 6.82 9.10
N PRO A 266 40.21 6.12 8.21
CA PRO A 266 40.68 4.76 8.48
C PRO A 266 41.48 4.60 9.77
N ALA A 267 42.33 5.57 10.13
CA ALA A 267 43.12 5.51 11.35
C ALA A 267 42.23 5.53 12.60
N GLU A 268 41.27 6.45 12.65
CA GLU A 268 40.31 6.55 13.76
C GLU A 268 39.43 5.30 13.90
N ILE A 269 39.01 4.72 12.77
CA ILE A 269 38.21 3.48 12.77
C ILE A 269 39.06 2.30 13.26
N LYS A 270 40.31 2.18 12.80
CA LYS A 270 41.24 1.13 13.24
C LYS A 270 41.55 1.21 14.74
N ASP A 271 41.63 2.42 15.29
CA ASP A 271 41.86 2.59 16.73
C ASP A 271 40.67 2.10 17.55
N LEU A 272 39.43 2.40 17.16
CA LEU A 272 38.25 1.84 17.82
C LEU A 272 38.16 0.31 17.71
N ILE A 273 38.61 -0.26 16.60
CA ILE A 273 38.68 -1.73 16.42
C ILE A 273 39.73 -2.34 17.36
N ARG A 274 40.90 -1.71 17.50
CA ARG A 274 41.93 -2.12 18.46
C ARG A 274 41.46 -1.99 19.90
N ASP A 275 40.58 -1.04 20.18
CA ASP A 275 39.91 -0.86 21.48
C ASP A 275 38.77 -1.89 21.72
N GLY A 276 38.59 -2.85 20.82
CA GLY A 276 37.70 -4.00 21.00
C GLY A 276 36.33 -3.87 20.34
N HIS A 277 36.09 -2.84 19.51
CA HIS A 277 34.84 -2.72 18.77
C HIS A 277 34.92 -3.47 17.44
N TRP A 278 33.84 -4.10 17.00
CA TRP A 278 33.78 -4.63 15.64
C TRP A 278 33.75 -3.54 14.56
N ALA A 279 34.13 -3.87 13.32
CA ALA A 279 34.39 -2.89 12.26
C ALA A 279 33.15 -2.04 11.91
N GLN A 280 31.98 -2.66 11.81
CA GLN A 280 30.74 -1.94 11.49
C GLN A 280 30.40 -0.89 12.56
N GLY A 281 30.50 -1.25 13.84
CA GLY A 281 30.27 -0.34 14.96
C GLY A 281 31.30 0.78 15.05
N ALA A 282 32.56 0.48 14.73
CA ALA A 282 33.63 1.48 14.66
C ALA A 282 33.38 2.52 13.55
N VAL A 283 32.95 2.09 12.36
CA VAL A 283 32.59 2.98 11.24
C VAL A 283 31.44 3.92 11.64
N ARG A 284 30.34 3.38 12.20
CA ARG A 284 29.21 4.18 12.68
C ARG A 284 29.67 5.30 13.62
N ARG A 285 30.42 4.94 14.66
CA ARG A 285 30.84 5.87 15.72
C ARG A 285 31.74 7.00 15.20
N VAL A 286 32.67 6.68 14.30
CA VAL A 286 33.56 7.69 13.70
C VAL A 286 32.75 8.64 12.80
N ILE A 287 31.86 8.12 11.97
CA ILE A 287 31.05 8.94 11.07
C ILE A 287 30.07 9.83 11.86
N GLU A 288 29.39 9.30 12.88
CA GLU A 288 28.50 10.08 13.75
C GLU A 288 29.24 11.19 14.50
N LYS A 289 30.43 10.89 15.04
CA LYS A 289 31.29 11.87 15.72
C LYS A 289 31.61 13.05 14.80
N HIS A 290 32.06 12.78 13.59
CA HIS A 290 32.41 13.84 12.63
C HIS A 290 31.16 14.59 12.15
N THR A 291 30.07 13.88 11.86
CA THR A 291 28.77 14.47 11.50
C THR A 291 28.28 15.47 12.56
N ALA A 292 28.37 15.11 13.84
CA ALA A 292 27.96 15.98 14.94
C ALA A 292 28.84 17.24 15.06
N LEU A 293 30.15 17.12 14.78
CA LEU A 293 31.08 18.24 14.76
C LEU A 293 30.77 19.22 13.61
N PHE A 294 30.52 18.71 12.40
CA PHE A 294 30.18 19.54 11.25
C PHE A 294 28.81 20.23 11.39
N ALA A 295 27.82 19.55 12.00
CA ALA A 295 26.50 20.12 12.22
C ALA A 295 26.49 21.32 13.19
N GLN A 296 27.51 21.44 14.06
CA GLN A 296 27.67 22.54 15.02
C GLN A 296 28.44 23.75 14.46
N MET A 297 28.92 23.68 13.22
CA MET A 297 29.65 24.77 12.59
C MET A 297 28.71 25.85 12.03
N GLU A 298 29.11 27.12 12.14
CA GLU A 298 28.33 28.27 11.65
C GLU A 298 28.38 28.43 10.12
N ASP A 299 29.32 27.78 9.44
CA ASP A 299 29.51 27.85 7.98
C ASP A 299 28.49 26.96 7.23
N ASP A 300 27.61 27.59 6.45
CA ASP A 300 26.56 26.93 5.68
C ASP A 300 27.13 25.93 4.65
N TYR A 301 28.32 26.22 4.07
CA TYR A 301 28.99 25.32 3.14
C TYR A 301 29.42 24.01 3.83
N LEU A 302 29.88 24.07 5.08
CA LEU A 302 30.29 22.87 5.82
C LEU A 302 29.09 22.07 6.34
N ARG A 303 27.96 22.74 6.59
CA ARG A 303 26.71 22.09 7.04
C ARG A 303 26.05 21.28 5.93
N GLU A 304 26.10 21.76 4.68
CA GLU A 304 25.59 21.04 3.51
C GLU A 304 26.37 19.74 3.22
N ARG A 305 27.66 19.69 3.59
CA ARG A 305 28.56 18.53 3.38
C ARG A 305 28.45 17.43 4.44
N VAL A 306 27.56 17.59 5.42
CA VAL A 306 27.25 16.55 6.41
C VAL A 306 26.61 15.32 5.74
N SER A 307 25.79 15.54 4.72
CA SER A 307 25.15 14.48 3.93
C SER A 307 26.18 13.60 3.21
N ASP A 308 27.13 14.25 2.54
CA ASP A 308 28.24 13.62 1.82
C ASP A 308 29.10 12.69 2.72
N LEU A 309 29.37 13.11 3.95
CA LEU A 309 30.13 12.31 4.91
C LEU A 309 29.34 11.07 5.37
N LYS A 310 28.02 11.21 5.58
CA LYS A 310 27.14 10.09 5.90
C LYS A 310 27.13 9.08 4.76
N ASP A 311 27.06 9.55 3.51
CA ASP A 311 27.04 8.68 2.34
C ASP A 311 28.36 7.93 2.15
N LEU A 312 29.50 8.58 2.42
CA LEU A 312 30.79 7.89 2.47
C LEU A 312 30.80 6.78 3.52
N GLY A 313 30.24 7.04 4.71
CA GLY A 313 30.09 6.05 5.78
C GLY A 313 29.20 4.87 5.39
N ARG A 314 28.06 5.13 4.72
CA ARG A 314 27.17 4.10 4.20
C ARG A 314 27.85 3.21 3.16
N ARG A 315 28.67 3.78 2.27
CA ARG A 315 29.44 3.01 1.28
C ARG A 315 30.45 2.06 1.92
N ILE A 316 31.17 2.52 2.93
CA ILE A 316 32.10 1.66 3.70
C ILE A 316 31.31 0.54 4.41
N LEU A 317 30.18 0.88 5.03
CA LEU A 317 29.34 -0.10 5.71
C LEU A 317 28.76 -1.14 4.74
N ALA A 318 28.35 -0.72 3.54
CA ALA A 318 27.85 -1.62 2.51
C ALA A 318 28.90 -2.65 2.10
N CYS A 319 30.14 -2.24 1.85
CA CYS A 319 31.22 -3.19 1.54
C CYS A 319 31.53 -4.15 2.71
N LEU A 320 31.46 -3.67 3.96
CA LEU A 320 31.61 -4.53 5.14
C LEU A 320 30.46 -5.55 5.29
N GLN A 321 29.25 -5.18 4.88
CA GLN A 321 28.07 -6.05 4.94
C GLN A 321 27.97 -7.00 3.73
N GLU A 322 28.50 -6.63 2.57
CA GLU A 322 28.62 -7.49 1.39
C GLU A 322 29.59 -8.66 1.62
N GLU A 323 30.70 -8.44 2.33
CA GLU A 323 31.64 -9.54 2.65
C GLU A 323 31.14 -10.45 3.79
N ASP A 324 30.26 -9.95 4.67
CA ASP A 324 29.61 -10.71 5.75
C ASP A 324 28.35 -11.46 5.26
N SER A 325 27.72 -10.96 4.18
CA SER A 325 26.64 -11.65 3.48
C SER A 325 27.22 -12.63 2.47
N SER A 326 27.36 -13.89 2.87
CA SER A 326 27.47 -14.98 1.90
C SER A 326 26.35 -14.81 0.86
N HIS A 327 26.70 -14.48 -0.39
CA HIS A 327 25.75 -14.42 -1.49
C HIS A 327 24.95 -15.72 -1.53
N ARG A 328 23.73 -15.72 -0.98
CA ARG A 328 22.79 -16.81 -1.21
C ARG A 328 22.21 -16.58 -2.59
N GLU A 329 22.56 -17.47 -3.51
CA GLU A 329 21.93 -17.52 -4.82
C GLU A 329 20.41 -17.57 -4.65
N LEU A 330 19.72 -16.61 -5.28
CA LEU A 330 18.27 -16.61 -5.34
C LEU A 330 17.81 -17.91 -6.00
N SER A 331 17.05 -18.71 -5.27
CA SER A 331 16.40 -19.92 -5.79
C SER A 331 15.01 -19.58 -6.33
N PRO A 332 14.40 -20.39 -7.23
CA PRO A 332 13.08 -20.11 -7.82
C PRO A 332 11.93 -19.86 -6.83
N ASP A 333 12.06 -20.31 -5.57
CA ASP A 333 11.06 -20.20 -4.51
C ASP A 333 11.42 -19.13 -3.47
N SER A 334 12.20 -18.10 -3.83
CA SER A 334 12.66 -17.09 -2.87
C SER A 334 11.59 -16.03 -2.61
N ILE A 335 11.31 -15.77 -1.34
CA ILE A 335 10.43 -14.69 -0.88
C ILE A 335 11.32 -13.56 -0.37
N LEU A 336 11.35 -12.44 -1.08
CA LEU A 336 12.14 -11.28 -0.68
C LEU A 336 11.47 -10.55 0.48
N ILE A 337 12.25 -10.23 1.51
CA ILE A 337 11.79 -9.51 2.69
C ILE A 337 12.72 -8.32 2.94
N GLY A 338 12.16 -7.14 3.16
CA GLY A 338 12.91 -5.95 3.52
C GLY A 338 12.06 -4.99 4.35
N GLU A 339 12.69 -4.02 5.00
CA GLU A 339 11.95 -2.92 5.62
C GLU A 339 11.32 -2.05 4.52
N GLU A 340 12.18 -1.60 3.61
CA GLU A 340 11.82 -0.99 2.34
C GLU A 340 12.67 -1.62 1.23
N ILE A 341 12.07 -1.85 0.05
CA ILE A 341 12.79 -2.33 -1.13
C ILE A 341 12.69 -1.26 -2.21
N SER A 342 13.83 -0.72 -2.62
CA SER A 342 13.86 0.27 -3.69
C SER A 342 13.55 -0.39 -5.05
N THR A 343 12.95 0.38 -5.96
CA THR A 343 12.69 -0.09 -7.33
C THR A 343 13.95 -0.43 -8.09
N ALA A 344 15.02 0.33 -7.89
CA ALA A 344 16.31 0.10 -8.54
C ALA A 344 16.87 -1.27 -8.12
N ALA A 345 16.88 -1.56 -6.82
CA ALA A 345 17.33 -2.85 -6.31
C ALA A 345 16.49 -4.00 -6.89
N LEU A 346 15.15 -3.88 -6.92
CA LEU A 346 14.29 -4.92 -7.47
C LEU A 346 14.56 -5.24 -8.95
N VAL A 347 14.92 -4.23 -9.76
CA VAL A 347 15.19 -4.40 -11.19
C VAL A 347 16.53 -5.06 -11.47
N GLU A 348 17.50 -4.91 -10.57
CA GLU A 348 18.83 -5.54 -10.68
C GLU A 348 18.82 -7.03 -10.32
N LEU A 349 17.81 -7.49 -9.57
CA LEU A 349 17.69 -8.89 -9.16
C LEU A 349 17.16 -9.79 -10.29
N PRO A 350 17.55 -11.08 -10.33
CA PRO A 350 17.00 -12.07 -11.25
C PRO A 350 15.52 -12.35 -10.90
N VAL A 351 14.63 -11.59 -11.56
CA VAL A 351 13.17 -11.57 -11.35
C VAL A 351 12.53 -12.96 -11.39
N ASP A 352 13.05 -13.86 -12.25
CA ASP A 352 12.53 -15.23 -12.40
C ASP A 352 12.71 -16.09 -11.14
N ASN A 353 13.59 -15.68 -10.22
CA ASN A 353 13.84 -16.38 -8.96
C ASN A 353 13.09 -15.78 -7.76
N ILE A 354 12.19 -14.82 -7.99
CA ILE A 354 11.42 -14.16 -6.93
C ILE A 354 9.99 -14.70 -6.95
N ALA A 355 9.64 -15.49 -5.93
CA ALA A 355 8.31 -16.04 -5.76
C ALA A 355 7.31 -15.04 -5.16
N ALA A 356 7.76 -14.16 -4.25
CA ALA A 356 6.98 -13.05 -3.70
C ALA A 356 7.86 -11.98 -3.06
N ILE A 357 7.27 -10.82 -2.78
CA ILE A 357 7.90 -9.70 -2.07
C ILE A 357 7.05 -9.35 -0.84
N VAL A 358 7.70 -9.14 0.30
CA VAL A 358 7.09 -8.71 1.56
C VAL A 358 7.87 -7.53 2.13
N THR A 359 7.22 -6.40 2.42
CA THR A 359 7.87 -5.27 3.11
C THR A 359 7.18 -4.92 4.42
N SER A 360 7.97 -4.55 5.44
CA SER A 360 7.40 -4.07 6.71
C SER A 360 6.81 -2.66 6.56
N GLU A 361 7.45 -1.82 5.76
CA GLU A 361 7.00 -0.46 5.43
C GLU A 361 6.53 -0.35 3.98
N GLY A 362 6.00 0.82 3.62
CA GLY A 362 5.54 1.11 2.27
C GLY A 362 4.03 0.92 2.05
N ALA A 363 3.51 1.70 1.10
CA ALA A 363 2.09 1.71 0.74
C ALA A 363 1.81 0.87 -0.51
N ALA A 364 0.56 0.41 -0.68
CA ALA A 364 0.15 -0.49 -1.78
C ALA A 364 0.24 0.13 -3.20
N ASN A 365 0.59 1.41 -3.27
CA ASN A 365 0.78 2.23 -4.45
C ASN A 365 2.24 2.69 -4.63
N SER A 366 3.17 2.24 -3.77
CA SER A 366 4.58 2.61 -3.88
C SER A 366 5.18 2.17 -5.22
N HIS A 367 6.27 2.84 -5.64
CA HIS A 367 6.93 2.55 -6.92
C HIS A 367 7.35 1.09 -7.04
N MET A 368 7.84 0.48 -5.96
CA MET A 368 8.20 -0.93 -5.91
C MET A 368 6.99 -1.82 -6.19
N VAL A 369 5.83 -1.52 -5.60
CA VAL A 369 4.61 -2.29 -5.82
C VAL A 369 4.11 -2.17 -7.25
N ILE A 370 4.22 -0.99 -7.87
CA ILE A 370 3.84 -0.81 -9.28
C ILE A 370 4.72 -1.68 -10.17
N VAL A 371 6.04 -1.68 -9.95
CA VAL A 371 7.00 -2.53 -10.68
C VAL A 371 6.69 -4.01 -10.42
N ALA A 372 6.56 -4.44 -9.17
CA ALA A 372 6.25 -5.82 -8.82
C ALA A 372 4.93 -6.30 -9.47
N ARG A 373 3.91 -5.44 -9.53
CA ARG A 373 2.63 -5.71 -10.22
C ARG A 373 2.82 -5.86 -11.72
N ALA A 374 3.66 -5.03 -12.35
CA ALA A 374 4.01 -5.15 -13.77
C ALA A 374 4.79 -6.44 -14.06
N LEU A 375 5.67 -6.84 -13.14
CA LEU A 375 6.42 -8.11 -13.15
C LEU A 375 5.54 -9.32 -12.81
N GLY A 376 4.35 -9.10 -12.22
CA GLY A 376 3.42 -10.17 -11.85
C GLY A 376 3.87 -10.95 -10.62
N ILE A 377 4.74 -10.36 -9.79
CA ILE A 377 5.21 -10.95 -8.54
C ILE A 377 4.16 -10.68 -7.45
N PRO A 378 3.69 -11.68 -6.69
CA PRO A 378 2.86 -11.48 -5.52
C PRO A 378 3.55 -10.57 -4.49
N THR A 379 2.87 -9.53 -4.00
CA THR A 379 3.47 -8.54 -3.11
C THR A 379 2.53 -8.14 -1.98
N VAL A 380 3.05 -8.17 -0.74
CA VAL A 380 2.39 -7.65 0.47
C VAL A 380 3.27 -6.57 1.08
N VAL A 381 2.71 -5.41 1.39
CA VAL A 381 3.44 -4.27 1.95
C VAL A 381 2.82 -3.79 3.25
N GLY A 382 3.56 -3.01 4.05
CA GLY A 382 3.06 -2.47 5.31
C GLY A 382 2.83 -3.55 6.37
N VAL A 383 3.67 -4.59 6.41
CA VAL A 383 3.62 -5.65 7.42
C VAL A 383 4.40 -5.20 8.66
N THR A 384 3.84 -4.25 9.42
CA THR A 384 4.54 -3.47 10.47
C THR A 384 5.23 -4.33 11.55
N GLU A 385 4.75 -5.54 11.80
CA GLU A 385 5.28 -6.41 12.87
C GLU A 385 6.16 -7.56 12.38
N LEU A 386 6.46 -7.60 11.08
CA LEU A 386 7.30 -8.65 10.53
C LEU A 386 8.74 -8.47 11.06
N PRO A 387 9.31 -9.41 11.81
CA PRO A 387 10.65 -9.25 12.37
C PRO A 387 11.69 -9.58 11.28
N VAL A 388 11.79 -8.72 10.26
CA VAL A 388 12.56 -8.91 9.01
C VAL A 388 13.92 -9.52 9.29
N ASN A 389 14.69 -8.92 10.21
CA ASN A 389 16.06 -9.29 10.57
C ASN A 389 16.22 -10.68 11.22
N THR A 390 15.12 -11.39 11.52
CA THR A 390 15.13 -12.72 12.16
C THR A 390 14.55 -13.83 11.28
N LEU A 391 14.07 -13.48 10.09
CA LEU A 391 13.33 -14.39 9.23
C LEU A 391 14.17 -15.02 8.11
N ASP A 392 15.48 -14.82 8.09
CA ASP A 392 16.33 -15.41 7.06
C ASP A 392 16.16 -16.94 6.99
N ASP A 393 15.98 -17.46 5.77
CA ASP A 393 15.68 -18.88 5.44
C ASP A 393 14.39 -19.46 6.06
N ALA A 394 13.50 -18.63 6.62
CA ALA A 394 12.24 -19.11 7.18
C ALA A 394 11.27 -19.61 6.10
N GLU A 395 10.56 -20.72 6.35
CA GLU A 395 9.48 -21.18 5.48
C GLU A 395 8.29 -20.20 5.56
N MET A 396 7.82 -19.71 4.40
CA MET A 396 6.75 -18.72 4.35
C MET A 396 5.69 -19.03 3.30
N ILE A 397 4.45 -18.61 3.60
CA ILE A 397 3.35 -18.50 2.63
C ILE A 397 2.97 -17.02 2.54
N VAL A 398 2.93 -16.50 1.33
CA VAL A 398 2.44 -15.14 1.04
C VAL A 398 1.13 -15.25 0.28
N ASP A 399 0.03 -14.87 0.93
CA ASP A 399 -1.29 -14.70 0.31
C ASP A 399 -1.48 -13.21 0.03
N ALA A 400 -0.98 -12.78 -1.12
CA ALA A 400 -1.06 -11.40 -1.55
C ALA A 400 -2.46 -11.01 -2.03
N TYR A 401 -3.41 -11.95 -2.18
CA TYR A 401 -4.81 -11.57 -2.41
C TYR A 401 -5.46 -10.98 -1.15
N GLN A 402 -5.11 -11.51 0.02
CA GLN A 402 -5.64 -11.07 1.32
C GLN A 402 -4.66 -10.21 2.12
N GLY A 403 -3.45 -9.99 1.60
CA GLY A 403 -2.39 -9.28 2.32
C GLY A 403 -1.90 -10.04 3.55
N ARG A 404 -1.90 -11.38 3.52
CA ARG A 404 -1.51 -12.23 4.66
C ARG A 404 -0.18 -12.91 4.42
N VAL A 405 0.60 -12.99 5.47
CA VAL A 405 1.91 -13.65 5.47
C VAL A 405 1.98 -14.64 6.62
N PHE A 406 2.28 -15.90 6.33
CA PHE A 406 2.42 -16.95 7.34
C PHE A 406 3.89 -17.37 7.44
N VAL A 407 4.45 -17.34 8.65
CA VAL A 407 5.82 -17.76 8.95
C VAL A 407 5.80 -19.11 9.67
N ASN A 408 6.63 -20.04 9.21
CA ASN A 408 6.71 -21.42 9.64
C ASN A 408 5.35 -22.16 9.64
N PRO A 409 4.60 -22.13 8.52
CA PRO A 409 3.23 -22.63 8.49
C PRO A 409 3.14 -24.16 8.67
N PRO A 410 2.11 -24.66 9.37
CA PRO A 410 1.92 -26.09 9.60
C PRO A 410 1.64 -26.82 8.29
N ARG A 411 1.95 -28.13 8.24
CA ARG A 411 1.79 -28.96 7.03
C ARG A 411 0.39 -28.87 6.40
N ARG A 412 -0.68 -28.82 7.21
CA ARG A 412 -2.06 -28.70 6.71
C ARG A 412 -2.27 -27.40 5.92
N LEU A 413 -1.80 -26.27 6.46
CA LEU A 413 -1.92 -24.96 5.81
C LEU A 413 -1.13 -24.91 4.50
N ARG A 414 0.10 -25.46 4.52
CA ARG A 414 0.94 -25.60 3.31
C ARG A 414 0.25 -26.41 2.21
N GLN A 415 -0.37 -27.54 2.57
CA GLN A 415 -1.06 -28.37 1.60
C GLN A 415 -2.25 -27.65 0.97
N ARG A 416 -3.01 -26.90 1.79
CA ARG A 416 -4.14 -26.10 1.30
C ARG A 416 -3.72 -25.00 0.34
N TYR A 417 -2.67 -24.25 0.66
CA TYR A 417 -2.16 -23.19 -0.24
C TYR A 417 -1.51 -23.75 -1.50
N LYS A 418 -0.91 -24.96 -1.45
CA LYS A 418 -0.47 -25.68 -2.66
C LYS A 418 -1.62 -26.08 -3.57
N GLU A 419 -2.78 -26.46 -3.03
CA GLU A 419 -3.99 -26.70 -3.83
C GLU A 419 -4.46 -25.42 -4.52
N ILE A 420 -4.49 -24.31 -3.80
CA ILE A 420 -4.86 -22.98 -4.34
C ILE A 420 -3.90 -22.56 -5.46
N GLN A 421 -2.59 -22.73 -5.29
CA GLN A 421 -1.59 -22.44 -6.32
C GLN A 421 -1.82 -23.29 -7.59
N LYS A 422 -2.10 -24.59 -7.43
CA LYS A 422 -2.42 -25.49 -8.56
C LYS A 422 -3.70 -25.09 -9.28
N GLU A 423 -4.72 -24.67 -8.56
CA GLU A 423 -5.96 -24.14 -9.15
C GLU A 423 -5.67 -22.89 -9.99
N ASP A 424 -4.85 -21.96 -9.49
CA ASP A 424 -4.46 -20.75 -10.21
C ASP A 424 -3.63 -21.05 -11.47
N GLU A 425 -2.70 -22.02 -11.38
CA GLU A 425 -1.97 -22.53 -12.55
C GLU A 425 -2.91 -23.16 -13.59
N GLN A 426 -3.92 -23.90 -13.15
CA GLN A 426 -4.91 -24.50 -14.05
C GLN A 426 -5.76 -23.43 -14.73
N ILE A 427 -6.24 -22.44 -13.98
CA ILE A 427 -6.95 -21.28 -14.55
C ILE A 427 -6.05 -20.56 -15.56
N ALA A 428 -4.78 -20.34 -15.25
CA ALA A 428 -3.83 -19.71 -16.18
C ALA A 428 -3.65 -20.54 -17.46
N LYS A 429 -3.56 -21.87 -17.36
CA LYS A 429 -3.51 -22.78 -18.53
C LYS A 429 -4.79 -22.70 -19.35
N ASP A 430 -5.95 -22.72 -18.70
CA ASP A 430 -7.25 -22.62 -19.35
C ASP A 430 -7.43 -21.26 -20.05
N LEU A 431 -6.85 -20.19 -19.50
CA LEU A 431 -6.88 -18.85 -20.07
C LEU A 431 -6.01 -18.70 -21.32
N LYS A 432 -4.97 -19.53 -21.50
CA LYS A 432 -4.09 -19.47 -22.70
C LYS A 432 -4.88 -19.63 -24.00
N GLN A 433 -5.95 -20.40 -24.01
CA GLN A 433 -6.81 -20.56 -25.19
C GLN A 433 -7.47 -19.25 -25.65
N TYR A 434 -7.49 -18.22 -24.80
CA TYR A 434 -8.04 -16.91 -25.11
C TYR A 434 -6.97 -15.93 -25.60
N GLU A 435 -5.67 -16.26 -25.61
CA GLU A 435 -4.61 -15.35 -26.08
C GLU A 435 -4.83 -14.84 -27.50
N THR A 436 -5.30 -15.73 -28.39
CA THR A 436 -5.54 -15.44 -29.81
C THR A 436 -6.99 -15.19 -30.17
N LYS A 437 -7.93 -15.35 -29.23
CA LYS A 437 -9.36 -15.11 -29.47
C LYS A 437 -9.68 -13.63 -29.47
N GLU A 438 -10.59 -13.21 -30.33
CA GLU A 438 -11.17 -11.87 -30.27
C GLU A 438 -12.18 -11.78 -29.11
N ALA A 439 -12.28 -10.60 -28.50
CA ALA A 439 -13.24 -10.33 -27.44
C ALA A 439 -14.62 -10.01 -28.04
N ILE A 440 -15.29 -11.06 -28.50
CA ILE A 440 -16.64 -11.00 -29.09
C ILE A 440 -17.60 -11.78 -28.21
N THR A 441 -18.76 -11.19 -27.90
CA THR A 441 -19.83 -11.86 -27.16
C THR A 441 -20.46 -13.00 -27.99
N PRO A 442 -21.15 -13.97 -27.36
CA PRO A 442 -21.86 -15.03 -28.09
C PRO A 442 -22.87 -14.52 -29.12
N ASP A 443 -23.43 -13.31 -28.93
CA ASP A 443 -24.36 -12.63 -29.84
C ASP A 443 -23.68 -11.63 -30.80
N GLY A 444 -22.35 -11.62 -30.89
CA GLY A 444 -21.60 -10.97 -31.97
C GLY A 444 -21.14 -9.53 -31.72
N VAL A 445 -21.23 -9.04 -30.48
CA VAL A 445 -20.77 -7.68 -30.12
C VAL A 445 -19.28 -7.72 -29.81
N SER A 446 -18.50 -6.89 -30.51
CA SER A 446 -17.04 -6.77 -30.32
C SER A 446 -16.71 -5.71 -29.28
N VAL A 447 -15.82 -6.04 -28.34
CA VAL A 447 -15.31 -5.12 -27.31
C VAL A 447 -13.79 -4.99 -27.48
N GLN A 448 -13.29 -3.75 -27.48
CA GLN A 448 -11.86 -3.52 -27.64
C GLN A 448 -11.14 -3.64 -26.28
N LEU A 449 -10.12 -4.49 -26.21
CA LEU A 449 -9.33 -4.71 -24.99
C LEU A 449 -7.92 -4.15 -25.15
N TYR A 450 -7.63 -3.09 -24.41
CA TYR A 450 -6.34 -2.41 -24.41
C TYR A 450 -5.56 -2.69 -23.13
N VAL A 451 -4.26 -2.41 -23.17
CA VAL A 451 -3.37 -2.55 -22.02
C VAL A 451 -3.05 -1.18 -21.41
N ASN A 452 -2.97 -1.14 -20.08
CA ASN A 452 -2.35 -0.04 -19.34
C ASN A 452 -0.86 -0.36 -19.19
N THR A 453 -0.01 0.59 -19.56
CA THR A 453 1.45 0.43 -19.50
C THR A 453 2.07 1.58 -18.70
N GLY A 454 3.27 1.34 -18.20
CA GLY A 454 4.17 2.40 -17.73
C GLY A 454 5.65 1.99 -17.82
N LEU A 455 5.91 0.69 -17.89
CA LEU A 455 7.21 0.11 -18.17
C LEU A 455 7.20 -0.68 -19.49
N MET A 456 8.38 -0.94 -20.05
CA MET A 456 8.52 -1.75 -21.27
C MET A 456 8.04 -3.19 -21.12
N ILE A 457 8.10 -3.76 -19.91
CA ILE A 457 7.61 -5.12 -19.68
C ILE A 457 6.09 -5.26 -19.89
N ASP A 458 5.32 -4.21 -19.59
CA ASP A 458 3.86 -4.21 -19.80
C ASP A 458 3.51 -4.22 -21.29
N VAL A 459 4.34 -3.56 -22.11
CA VAL A 459 4.21 -3.52 -23.58
C VAL A 459 4.38 -4.93 -24.14
N VAL A 460 5.49 -5.59 -23.80
CA VAL A 460 5.82 -6.93 -24.29
C VAL A 460 4.73 -7.93 -23.89
N ARG A 461 4.32 -7.93 -22.62
CA ARG A 461 3.25 -8.81 -22.12
C ARG A 461 1.88 -8.48 -22.74
N GLY A 462 1.58 -7.21 -22.95
CA GLY A 462 0.35 -6.76 -23.60
C GLY A 462 0.25 -7.28 -25.04
N VAL A 463 1.33 -7.18 -25.81
CA VAL A 463 1.41 -7.72 -27.17
C VAL A 463 1.27 -9.25 -27.17
N GLN A 464 1.98 -9.96 -26.29
CA GLN A 464 1.88 -11.42 -26.16
C GLN A 464 0.46 -11.90 -25.84
N ARG A 465 -0.31 -11.12 -25.07
CA ARG A 465 -1.70 -11.45 -24.68
C ARG A 465 -2.75 -10.93 -25.66
N GLY A 466 -2.33 -10.41 -26.81
CA GLY A 466 -3.22 -9.96 -27.87
C GLY A 466 -3.94 -8.64 -27.57
N ALA A 467 -3.31 -7.71 -26.84
CA ALA A 467 -3.86 -6.36 -26.66
C ALA A 467 -4.02 -5.65 -28.01
N GLN A 468 -5.15 -4.95 -28.20
CA GLN A 468 -5.49 -4.25 -29.44
C GLN A 468 -4.97 -2.80 -29.49
N GLY A 469 -4.33 -2.34 -28.43
CA GLY A 469 -3.74 -1.01 -28.29
C GLY A 469 -3.33 -0.74 -26.85
N VAL A 470 -2.84 0.47 -26.60
CA VAL A 470 -2.57 0.99 -25.25
C VAL A 470 -3.63 2.03 -24.93
N GLY A 471 -4.43 1.80 -23.91
CA GLY A 471 -5.50 2.74 -23.51
C GLY A 471 -5.07 3.69 -22.39
N LEU A 472 -3.93 3.42 -21.76
CA LEU A 472 -3.27 4.33 -20.83
C LEU A 472 -1.78 3.99 -20.73
N TYR A 473 -0.91 4.85 -21.27
CA TYR A 473 0.49 4.90 -20.90
C TYR A 473 0.70 5.94 -19.80
N ARG A 474 1.23 5.50 -18.67
CA ARG A 474 1.55 6.32 -17.49
C ARG A 474 2.93 6.95 -17.65
N SER A 475 2.98 8.25 -17.96
CA SER A 475 4.25 8.93 -18.19
C SER A 475 5.02 9.26 -16.91
N GLU A 476 4.42 9.10 -15.73
CA GLU A 476 5.03 9.47 -14.46
C GLU A 476 6.16 8.51 -14.06
N ILE A 477 6.08 7.23 -14.46
CA ILE A 477 7.04 6.21 -14.03
C ILE A 477 8.49 6.58 -14.40
N PRO A 478 8.80 6.96 -15.66
CA PRO A 478 10.15 7.43 -15.99
C PRO A 478 10.61 8.69 -15.25
N PHE A 479 9.69 9.55 -14.81
CA PHE A 479 10.02 10.75 -14.03
C PHE A 479 10.39 10.37 -12.60
N MET A 480 9.62 9.46 -11.99
CA MET A 480 9.85 8.98 -10.61
C MET A 480 11.12 8.13 -10.48
N LEU A 481 11.57 7.45 -11.54
CA LEU A 481 12.78 6.62 -11.55
C LEU A 481 14.08 7.40 -11.72
N ARG A 482 14.03 8.74 -11.79
CA ARG A 482 15.18 9.59 -12.03
C ARG A 482 15.38 10.57 -10.87
N GLU A 483 16.57 11.16 -10.81
CA GLU A 483 16.93 12.20 -9.85
C GLU A 483 16.75 13.62 -10.41
N ARG A 484 16.21 13.75 -11.63
CA ARG A 484 15.88 15.02 -12.27
C ARG A 484 14.76 14.85 -13.28
N PHE A 485 14.13 15.97 -13.67
CA PHE A 485 13.21 15.98 -14.81
C PHE A 485 13.93 15.47 -16.08
N PRO A 486 13.35 14.49 -16.80
CA PRO A 486 13.91 13.99 -18.04
C PRO A 486 13.77 15.03 -19.16
N GLY A 487 14.85 15.21 -19.94
CA GLY A 487 14.85 16.13 -21.08
C GLY A 487 13.99 15.63 -22.24
N GLU A 488 13.69 16.51 -23.21
CA GLU A 488 12.87 16.21 -24.39
C GLU A 488 13.37 14.95 -25.14
N GLU A 489 14.68 14.86 -25.41
CA GLU A 489 15.26 13.74 -26.17
C GLU A 489 15.22 12.42 -25.39
N GLU A 490 15.39 12.46 -24.07
CA GLU A 490 15.28 11.28 -23.21
C GLU A 490 13.84 10.75 -23.20
N GLN A 491 12.87 11.65 -23.06
CA GLN A 491 11.45 11.34 -23.14
C GLN A 491 11.09 10.80 -24.54
N ARG A 492 11.60 11.41 -25.62
CA ARG A 492 11.37 10.96 -27.00
C ARG A 492 11.81 9.51 -27.19
N ALA A 493 12.99 9.14 -26.71
CA ALA A 493 13.50 7.78 -26.80
C ALA A 493 12.58 6.77 -26.10
N ILE A 494 12.11 7.10 -24.90
CA ILE A 494 11.19 6.25 -24.12
C ILE A 494 9.84 6.12 -24.84
N TYR A 495 9.23 7.23 -25.26
CA TYR A 495 7.93 7.23 -25.93
C TYR A 495 8.00 6.52 -27.28
N ARG A 496 9.12 6.65 -28.02
CA ARG A 496 9.32 5.97 -29.30
C ARG A 496 9.28 4.46 -29.15
N GLN A 497 9.86 3.91 -28.08
CA GLN A 497 9.79 2.48 -27.80
C GLN A 497 8.34 2.02 -27.60
N GLN A 498 7.55 2.76 -26.82
CA GLN A 498 6.14 2.46 -26.57
C GLN A 498 5.33 2.47 -27.88
N LEU A 499 5.47 3.53 -28.69
CA LEU A 499 4.72 3.69 -29.95
C LEU A 499 5.08 2.63 -31.00
N SER A 500 6.37 2.27 -31.10
CA SER A 500 6.85 1.35 -32.13
C SER A 500 6.39 -0.10 -31.90
N HIS A 501 6.30 -0.55 -30.65
CA HIS A 501 5.84 -1.92 -30.33
C HIS A 501 4.35 -2.13 -30.63
N PHE A 502 3.57 -1.04 -30.61
CA PHE A 502 2.16 -1.02 -31.00
C PHE A 502 1.97 -0.37 -32.37
N ALA A 503 2.92 -0.54 -33.30
CA ALA A 503 2.78 -0.05 -34.66
C ALA A 503 1.42 -0.48 -35.27
N ASN A 504 0.71 0.46 -35.87
CA ASN A 504 -0.65 0.32 -36.42
C ASN A 504 -1.78 0.15 -35.39
N LYS A 505 -1.50 0.25 -34.08
CA LYS A 505 -2.48 0.22 -33.00
C LYS A 505 -2.40 1.53 -32.21
N PRO A 506 -3.54 2.08 -31.73
CA PRO A 506 -3.53 3.33 -31.00
C PRO A 506 -2.81 3.20 -29.66
N VAL A 507 -2.06 4.25 -29.30
CA VAL A 507 -1.36 4.39 -28.03
C VAL A 507 -1.77 5.69 -27.39
N VAL A 508 -2.58 5.58 -26.33
CA VAL A 508 -3.05 6.70 -25.53
C VAL A 508 -2.00 7.01 -24.47
N MET A 509 -1.23 8.08 -24.67
CA MET A 509 -0.26 8.58 -23.71
C MET A 509 -0.88 9.66 -22.85
N ARG A 510 -0.85 9.44 -21.52
CA ARG A 510 -1.27 10.47 -20.58
C ARG A 510 -0.12 11.44 -20.35
N THR A 511 -0.43 12.73 -20.27
CA THR A 511 0.54 13.74 -19.82
C THR A 511 0.83 13.56 -18.33
N LEU A 512 1.88 14.22 -17.84
CA LEU A 512 2.40 14.04 -16.49
C LEU A 512 1.31 14.26 -15.41
N ASP A 513 0.98 13.20 -14.65
CA ASP A 513 0.08 13.24 -13.47
C ASP A 513 0.84 12.93 -12.18
N ILE A 514 1.69 13.88 -11.77
CA ILE A 514 2.39 13.88 -10.48
C ILE A 514 1.57 14.62 -9.41
N GLY A 515 1.93 14.40 -8.15
CA GLY A 515 1.19 14.85 -6.96
C GLY A 515 0.33 13.73 -6.36
N ALA A 516 -0.24 13.99 -5.18
CA ALA A 516 -0.86 13.03 -4.29
C ALA A 516 0.12 12.00 -3.71
N ASP A 517 0.10 10.79 -4.26
CA ASP A 517 0.86 9.63 -3.81
C ASP A 517 2.08 9.32 -4.70
N LYS A 518 2.46 10.28 -5.55
CA LYS A 518 3.43 10.12 -6.64
C LYS A 518 4.48 11.22 -6.58
N ASP A 519 5.25 11.23 -5.50
CA ASP A 519 6.27 12.23 -5.27
C ASP A 519 7.51 11.98 -6.15
N LEU A 520 8.11 13.08 -6.59
CA LEU A 520 9.39 13.05 -7.31
C LEU A 520 10.51 13.25 -6.29
N PRO A 521 11.55 12.39 -6.24
CA PRO A 521 12.63 12.50 -5.25
C PRO A 521 13.35 13.87 -5.25
N TYR A 522 13.33 14.54 -6.40
CA TYR A 522 14.00 15.81 -6.66
C TYR A 522 13.03 17.00 -6.67
N PHE A 523 11.74 16.77 -6.43
CA PHE A 523 10.71 17.81 -6.44
C PHE A 523 9.55 17.41 -5.50
N SER A 524 9.69 17.80 -4.23
CA SER A 524 8.69 17.53 -3.19
C SER A 524 7.60 18.59 -3.17
N ILE A 525 6.34 18.16 -3.09
CA ILE A 525 5.17 19.03 -2.97
C ILE A 525 4.55 18.80 -1.59
N GLU A 526 4.66 19.77 -0.69
CA GLU A 526 4.04 19.69 0.64
C GLU A 526 2.65 20.32 0.64
N GLU A 527 1.61 19.50 0.80
CA GLU A 527 0.21 19.96 0.89
C GLU A 527 -0.55 19.15 1.95
N GLU A 528 -1.47 19.79 2.69
CA GLU A 528 -2.33 19.09 3.65
C GLU A 528 -3.17 17.98 3.00
N ASN A 529 -3.62 18.21 1.77
CA ASN A 529 -4.37 17.24 0.98
C ASN A 529 -3.90 17.25 -0.47
N SER A 530 -2.80 16.55 -0.71
CA SER A 530 -2.20 16.44 -2.04
C SER A 530 -3.14 15.80 -3.07
N ALA A 531 -4.13 15.00 -2.65
CA ALA A 531 -5.15 14.47 -3.56
C ALA A 531 -6.09 15.54 -4.12
N LEU A 532 -6.28 16.67 -3.45
CA LEU A 532 -7.14 17.77 -3.93
C LEU A 532 -6.36 18.98 -4.46
N GLY A 533 -5.04 18.98 -4.30
CA GLY A 533 -4.19 20.15 -4.52
C GLY A 533 -3.52 20.24 -5.89
N TRP A 534 -2.23 20.58 -5.88
CA TRP A 534 -1.42 20.93 -7.05
C TRP A 534 -0.88 19.69 -7.76
N ARG A 535 -1.73 19.09 -8.60
CA ARG A 535 -1.43 17.84 -9.32
C ARG A 535 -1.98 17.79 -10.74
N GLY A 536 -1.49 16.83 -11.53
CA GLY A 536 -2.00 16.58 -12.88
C GLY A 536 -1.86 17.78 -13.79
N ILE A 537 -2.91 18.10 -14.55
CA ILE A 537 -2.87 19.19 -15.53
C ILE A 537 -2.55 20.55 -14.90
N ARG A 538 -2.96 20.79 -13.64
CA ARG A 538 -2.71 22.05 -12.93
C ARG A 538 -1.23 22.34 -12.76
N PHE A 539 -0.46 21.31 -12.40
CA PHE A 539 1.00 21.40 -12.30
C PHE A 539 1.61 21.73 -13.67
N THR A 540 1.19 21.02 -14.72
CA THR A 540 1.77 21.21 -16.06
C THR A 540 1.36 22.52 -16.74
N LEU A 541 0.21 23.10 -16.38
CA LEU A 541 -0.20 24.43 -16.85
C LEU A 541 0.56 25.55 -16.13
N ASP A 542 0.88 25.36 -14.84
CA ASP A 542 1.72 26.29 -14.08
C ASP A 542 3.20 26.25 -14.54
N HIS A 543 3.63 25.09 -15.01
CA HIS A 543 4.96 24.85 -15.60
C HIS A 543 4.89 24.50 -17.09
N PRO A 544 4.54 25.46 -17.97
CA PRO A 544 4.35 25.21 -19.40
C PRO A 544 5.62 24.69 -20.08
N GLU A 545 6.82 24.97 -19.57
CA GLU A 545 8.08 24.43 -20.06
C GLU A 545 8.16 22.90 -19.94
N ILE A 546 7.66 22.33 -18.82
CA ILE A 546 7.62 20.87 -18.60
C ILE A 546 6.59 20.24 -19.52
N PHE A 547 5.40 20.86 -19.62
CA PHE A 547 4.35 20.43 -20.53
C PHE A 547 4.83 20.41 -21.98
N SER A 548 5.44 21.51 -22.43
CA SER A 548 5.89 21.68 -23.81
C SER A 548 6.99 20.67 -24.16
N ALA A 549 7.97 20.47 -23.27
CA ALA A 549 9.01 19.47 -23.46
C ALA A 549 8.42 18.05 -23.61
N GLN A 550 7.40 17.72 -22.82
CA GLN A 550 6.71 16.44 -22.90
C GLN A 550 5.93 16.29 -24.22
N ILE A 551 5.14 17.29 -24.62
CA ILE A 551 4.35 17.25 -25.86
C ILE A 551 5.27 17.15 -27.08
N ARG A 552 6.33 17.97 -27.14
CA ARG A 552 7.33 17.93 -28.21
C ARG A 552 7.98 16.55 -28.31
N ALA A 553 8.36 15.95 -27.18
CA ALA A 553 8.90 14.59 -27.14
C ALA A 553 7.92 13.53 -27.67
N MET A 554 6.63 13.61 -27.29
CA MET A 554 5.59 12.70 -27.80
C MET A 554 5.39 12.86 -29.31
N LEU A 555 5.32 14.10 -29.81
CA LEU A 555 5.18 14.39 -31.24
C LEU A 555 6.37 13.86 -32.04
N LYS A 556 7.60 14.15 -31.63
CA LYS A 556 8.82 13.63 -32.26
C LYS A 556 8.89 12.11 -32.24
N ALA A 557 8.48 11.48 -31.13
CA ALA A 557 8.42 10.02 -31.02
C ALA A 557 7.39 9.39 -31.97
N SER A 558 6.32 10.10 -32.34
CA SER A 558 5.24 9.62 -33.21
C SER A 558 5.55 9.65 -34.70
N ILE A 559 6.63 10.30 -35.11
CA ILE A 559 7.01 10.50 -36.53
C ILE A 559 7.07 9.14 -37.27
N GLY A 560 6.24 8.99 -38.31
CA GLY A 560 6.17 7.77 -39.12
C GLY A 560 5.33 6.62 -38.54
N LEU A 561 4.71 6.77 -37.37
CA LEU A 561 3.83 5.76 -36.76
C LEU A 561 2.34 6.17 -36.76
N ASN A 562 2.05 7.48 -36.67
CA ASN A 562 0.69 8.05 -36.72
C ASN A 562 -0.34 7.37 -35.78
N ASN A 563 0.12 6.86 -34.63
CA ASN A 563 -0.71 6.09 -33.70
C ASN A 563 -0.78 6.70 -32.28
N LEU A 564 -0.26 7.92 -32.10
CA LEU A 564 -0.28 8.65 -30.84
C LEU A 564 -1.65 9.29 -30.60
N HIS A 565 -2.23 9.05 -29.43
CA HIS A 565 -3.30 9.85 -28.84
C HIS A 565 -2.78 10.44 -27.51
N ILE A 566 -3.22 11.65 -27.17
CA ILE A 566 -2.82 12.35 -25.94
C ILE A 566 -4.01 12.43 -25.00
N LEU A 567 -3.80 12.12 -23.72
CA LEU A 567 -4.82 12.13 -22.68
C LEU A 567 -4.43 13.10 -21.56
N LEU A 568 -5.33 14.00 -21.18
CA LEU A 568 -5.09 15.00 -20.15
C LEU A 568 -5.68 14.55 -18.79
N PRO A 569 -4.86 14.40 -17.73
CA PRO A 569 -5.29 14.00 -16.39
C PRO A 569 -5.94 15.15 -15.61
N MET A 570 -6.76 14.86 -14.60
CA MET A 570 -7.22 15.84 -13.60
C MET A 570 -7.91 17.12 -14.14
N VAL A 571 -8.48 17.07 -15.35
CA VAL A 571 -9.22 18.19 -15.95
C VAL A 571 -10.46 18.49 -15.13
N THR A 572 -10.64 19.75 -14.78
CA THR A 572 -11.74 20.27 -13.96
C THR A 572 -12.61 21.24 -14.77
N THR A 573 -12.01 22.09 -15.62
CA THR A 573 -12.70 23.15 -16.35
C THR A 573 -12.39 23.14 -17.85
N VAL A 574 -13.29 23.75 -18.63
CA VAL A 574 -13.13 23.91 -20.08
C VAL A 574 -11.89 24.77 -20.43
N SER A 575 -11.62 25.81 -19.65
CA SER A 575 -10.49 26.71 -19.87
C SER A 575 -9.13 26.01 -19.81
N GLU A 576 -8.97 25.02 -18.93
CA GLU A 576 -7.75 24.20 -18.86
C GLU A 576 -7.50 23.46 -20.18
N VAL A 577 -8.56 22.97 -20.82
CA VAL A 577 -8.45 22.26 -22.11
C VAL A 577 -8.14 23.23 -23.24
N GLU A 578 -8.76 24.41 -23.27
CA GLU A 578 -8.46 25.45 -24.26
C GLU A 578 -7.00 25.88 -24.23
N GLU A 579 -6.45 26.08 -23.02
CA GLU A 579 -5.04 26.44 -22.83
C GLU A 579 -4.09 25.33 -23.30
N VAL A 580 -4.39 24.08 -22.96
CA VAL A 580 -3.64 22.92 -23.46
C VAL A 580 -3.67 22.83 -24.99
N LEU A 581 -4.84 23.01 -25.60
CA LEU A 581 -4.98 22.96 -27.05
C LEU A 581 -4.15 24.06 -27.74
N TYR A 582 -4.07 25.24 -27.13
CA TYR A 582 -3.21 26.33 -27.60
C TYR A 582 -1.71 25.95 -27.52
N LEU A 583 -1.25 25.46 -26.38
CA LEU A 583 0.15 25.04 -26.20
C LEU A 583 0.52 23.90 -27.17
N LEU A 584 -0.37 22.92 -27.34
CA LEU A 584 -0.16 21.80 -28.24
C LEU A 584 -0.09 22.24 -29.70
N GLU A 585 -0.97 23.16 -30.13
CA GLU A 585 -0.93 23.68 -31.51
C GLU A 585 0.39 24.40 -31.79
N ARG A 586 0.84 25.24 -30.85
CA ARG A 586 2.13 25.94 -30.92
C ARG A 586 3.29 24.96 -31.07
N ASP A 587 3.33 23.93 -30.22
CA ASP A 587 4.42 22.95 -30.22
C ASP A 587 4.37 22.02 -31.43
N TRP A 588 3.17 21.68 -31.92
CA TRP A 588 2.98 20.90 -33.13
C TRP A 588 3.55 21.61 -34.36
N ILE A 589 3.26 22.91 -34.52
CA ILE A 589 3.83 23.74 -35.60
C ILE A 589 5.36 23.79 -35.46
N ALA A 590 5.88 24.09 -34.28
CA ALA A 590 7.31 24.21 -34.03
C ALA A 590 8.08 22.91 -34.35
N VAL A 591 7.58 21.77 -33.88
CA VAL A 591 8.23 20.47 -34.13
C VAL A 591 8.19 20.10 -35.62
N GLN A 592 7.11 20.41 -36.33
CA GLN A 592 7.05 20.17 -37.77
C GLN A 592 8.09 20.98 -38.56
N GLU A 593 8.31 22.23 -38.16
CA GLU A 593 9.33 23.10 -38.77
C GLU A 593 10.75 22.63 -38.45
N GLU A 594 11.01 22.29 -37.18
CA GLU A 594 12.30 21.79 -36.70
C GLU A 594 12.71 20.47 -37.38
N GLU A 595 11.80 19.50 -37.42
CA GLU A 595 12.08 18.15 -37.95
C GLU A 595 11.92 18.08 -39.47
N GLN A 596 11.39 19.13 -40.11
CA GLN A 596 11.09 19.19 -41.55
C GLN A 596 10.20 18.02 -42.04
N VAL A 597 9.30 17.55 -41.19
CA VAL A 597 8.39 16.43 -41.47
C VAL A 597 6.95 16.83 -41.16
N LYS A 598 6.00 16.36 -41.98
CA LYS A 598 4.58 16.51 -41.68
C LYS A 598 4.15 15.50 -40.61
N ILE A 599 3.74 16.00 -39.45
CA ILE A 599 3.26 15.18 -38.33
C ILE A 599 1.74 15.21 -38.32
N THR A 600 1.09 14.05 -38.27
CA THR A 600 -0.36 13.98 -38.11
C THR A 600 -0.71 14.46 -36.70
N LYS A 601 -1.64 15.44 -36.60
CA LYS A 601 -2.09 15.93 -35.30
C LYS A 601 -2.70 14.77 -34.50
N PRO A 602 -2.20 14.48 -33.29
CA PRO A 602 -2.71 13.39 -32.47
C PRO A 602 -4.14 13.70 -31.99
N LYS A 603 -4.94 12.66 -31.76
CA LYS A 603 -6.25 12.82 -31.12
C LYS A 603 -6.06 13.20 -29.66
N ILE A 604 -6.87 14.14 -29.18
CA ILE A 604 -6.80 14.66 -27.81
C ILE A 604 -8.02 14.20 -27.03
N GLY A 605 -7.79 13.63 -25.86
CA GLY A 605 -8.86 13.25 -24.94
C GLY A 605 -8.61 13.77 -23.54
N ILE A 606 -9.66 13.74 -22.72
CA ILE A 606 -9.56 14.06 -21.30
C ILE A 606 -9.88 12.85 -20.44
N MET A 607 -9.23 12.82 -19.29
CA MET A 607 -9.47 11.82 -18.27
C MET A 607 -10.64 12.25 -17.40
N VAL A 608 -11.71 11.46 -17.39
CA VAL A 608 -12.89 11.73 -16.56
C VAL A 608 -12.64 11.17 -15.17
N GLU A 609 -12.01 11.99 -14.34
CA GLU A 609 -11.62 11.69 -12.96
C GLU A 609 -12.27 12.66 -11.96
N VAL A 610 -12.45 13.91 -12.36
CA VAL A 610 -13.06 14.94 -11.51
C VAL A 610 -14.58 14.97 -11.73
N PRO A 611 -15.42 14.91 -10.67
CA PRO A 611 -16.87 14.88 -10.83
C PRO A 611 -17.49 16.06 -11.59
N SER A 612 -16.83 17.23 -11.61
CA SER A 612 -17.30 18.42 -12.35
C SER A 612 -17.45 18.13 -13.86
N VAL A 613 -16.58 17.29 -14.42
CA VAL A 613 -16.60 16.93 -15.85
C VAL A 613 -17.91 16.25 -16.24
N LEU A 614 -18.53 15.48 -15.33
CA LEU A 614 -19.81 14.79 -15.58
C LEU A 614 -20.98 15.77 -15.79
N LEU A 615 -20.81 17.04 -15.41
CA LEU A 615 -21.83 18.08 -15.53
C LEU A 615 -21.66 18.96 -16.77
N GLN A 616 -20.53 18.84 -17.49
CA GLN A 616 -20.17 19.69 -18.64
C GLN A 616 -19.67 18.86 -19.84
N ILE A 617 -20.21 17.64 -20.00
CA ILE A 617 -19.76 16.71 -21.05
C ILE A 617 -19.96 17.32 -22.44
N ASP A 618 -21.04 18.08 -22.61
CA ASP A 618 -21.39 18.73 -23.87
C ASP A 618 -20.38 19.79 -24.29
N GLU A 619 -19.94 20.67 -23.38
CA GLU A 619 -18.89 21.66 -23.69
C GLU A 619 -17.54 20.97 -23.94
N PHE A 620 -17.18 19.98 -23.14
CA PHE A 620 -15.93 19.23 -23.38
C PHE A 620 -15.96 18.49 -24.73
N ALA A 621 -17.10 17.94 -25.12
CA ALA A 621 -17.23 17.19 -26.38
C ALA A 621 -16.96 18.05 -27.62
N GLU A 622 -17.09 19.38 -27.56
CA GLU A 622 -16.71 20.27 -28.66
C GLU A 622 -15.20 20.40 -28.83
N LEU A 623 -14.43 20.20 -27.75
CA LEU A 623 -12.99 20.44 -27.71
C LEU A 623 -12.14 19.17 -27.83
N VAL A 624 -12.68 18.02 -27.38
CA VAL A 624 -11.91 16.76 -27.30
C VAL A 624 -12.42 15.71 -28.27
N ASP A 625 -11.54 14.81 -28.70
CA ASP A 625 -11.84 13.71 -29.61
C ASP A 625 -12.42 12.48 -28.90
N PHE A 626 -12.06 12.25 -27.63
CA PHE A 626 -12.50 11.09 -26.84
C PHE A 626 -12.45 11.35 -25.33
N PHE A 627 -13.11 10.49 -24.56
CA PHE A 627 -13.10 10.50 -23.10
C PHE A 627 -12.53 9.18 -22.57
N SER A 628 -11.70 9.25 -21.52
CA SER A 628 -11.24 8.05 -20.81
C SER A 628 -11.51 8.16 -19.33
N VAL A 629 -12.31 7.27 -18.75
CA VAL A 629 -12.60 7.29 -17.31
C VAL A 629 -11.41 6.77 -16.53
N GLY A 630 -10.88 7.59 -15.61
CA GLY A 630 -9.98 7.13 -14.55
C GLY A 630 -10.80 6.64 -13.36
N SER A 631 -11.18 5.36 -13.38
CA SER A 631 -12.15 4.80 -12.41
C SER A 631 -11.72 4.93 -10.95
N ASN A 632 -10.41 4.99 -10.72
CA ASN A 632 -9.81 5.10 -9.41
C ASN A 632 -10.10 6.45 -8.75
N ASP A 633 -9.59 7.52 -9.35
CA ASP A 633 -9.74 8.89 -8.86
C ASP A 633 -11.20 9.33 -8.89
N LEU A 634 -11.97 8.94 -9.93
CA LEU A 634 -13.41 9.22 -9.99
C LEU A 634 -14.17 8.62 -8.82
N THR A 635 -13.84 7.38 -8.42
CA THR A 635 -14.47 6.74 -7.25
C THR A 635 -14.09 7.45 -5.96
N GLN A 636 -12.81 7.80 -5.82
CA GLN A 636 -12.30 8.54 -4.67
C GLN A 636 -13.01 9.88 -4.48
N TYR A 637 -13.15 10.68 -5.55
CA TYR A 637 -13.79 12.00 -5.44
C TYR A 637 -15.31 11.94 -5.34
N LEU A 638 -15.98 11.00 -6.03
CA LEU A 638 -17.44 10.84 -5.91
C LEU A 638 -17.87 10.32 -4.53
N LEU A 639 -17.04 9.53 -3.86
CA LEU A 639 -17.33 8.99 -2.52
C LEU A 639 -16.68 9.80 -1.40
N ALA A 640 -15.78 10.74 -1.74
CA ALA A 640 -14.92 11.45 -0.79
C ALA A 640 -14.13 10.48 0.13
N VAL A 641 -13.54 9.44 -0.46
CA VAL A 641 -12.79 8.40 0.25
C VAL A 641 -11.39 8.26 -0.33
N ASP A 642 -10.39 8.53 0.48
CA ASP A 642 -9.00 8.18 0.17
C ASP A 642 -8.82 6.67 0.30
N ARG A 643 -8.51 6.01 -0.81
CA ARG A 643 -8.27 4.56 -0.87
C ARG A 643 -6.99 4.13 -0.15
N ASN A 644 -6.02 5.04 0.01
CA ASN A 644 -4.75 4.76 0.68
C ASN A 644 -4.89 4.88 2.21
N ASN A 645 -5.97 5.50 2.69
CA ASN A 645 -6.24 5.64 4.11
C ASN A 645 -6.91 4.37 4.68
N PRO A 646 -6.23 3.57 5.53
CA PRO A 646 -6.75 2.29 6.02
C PRO A 646 -8.03 2.42 6.87
N HIS A 647 -8.32 3.59 7.43
CA HIS A 647 -9.51 3.82 8.25
C HIS A 647 -10.79 3.91 7.40
N VAL A 648 -10.69 4.38 6.15
CA VAL A 648 -11.85 4.63 5.29
C VAL A 648 -11.85 3.80 4.00
N ALA A 649 -10.75 3.12 3.67
CA ALA A 649 -10.62 2.28 2.47
C ALA A 649 -11.75 1.24 2.32
N SER A 650 -12.37 0.78 3.40
CA SER A 650 -13.53 -0.15 3.36
C SER A 650 -14.78 0.43 2.68
N VAL A 651 -14.91 1.75 2.60
CA VAL A 651 -16.03 2.45 1.95
C VAL A 651 -15.81 2.53 0.43
N TYR A 652 -14.56 2.47 -0.02
CA TYR A 652 -14.20 2.52 -1.43
C TYR A 652 -14.75 1.28 -2.17
N SER A 653 -15.63 1.50 -3.14
CA SER A 653 -16.24 0.41 -3.91
C SER A 653 -16.61 0.85 -5.32
N HIS A 654 -16.02 0.20 -6.33
CA HIS A 654 -16.38 0.38 -7.74
C HIS A 654 -17.82 -0.07 -8.07
N PHE A 655 -18.44 -0.91 -7.23
CA PHE A 655 -19.84 -1.34 -7.36
C PHE A 655 -20.83 -0.40 -6.67
N HIS A 656 -20.36 0.75 -6.17
CA HIS A 656 -21.25 1.70 -5.52
C HIS A 656 -22.30 2.24 -6.53
N PRO A 657 -23.61 2.23 -6.19
CA PRO A 657 -24.66 2.64 -7.14
C PRO A 657 -24.45 4.03 -7.75
N SER A 658 -23.93 4.99 -6.98
CA SER A 658 -23.60 6.33 -7.49
C SER A 658 -22.55 6.30 -8.59
N ILE A 659 -21.53 5.43 -8.48
CA ILE A 659 -20.49 5.28 -9.50
C ILE A 659 -21.10 4.66 -10.76
N LEU A 660 -21.85 3.56 -10.62
CA LEU A 660 -22.48 2.90 -11.77
C LEU A 660 -23.44 3.83 -12.52
N ARG A 661 -24.24 4.61 -11.79
CA ARG A 661 -25.15 5.63 -12.38
C ARG A 661 -24.37 6.76 -13.06
N ALA A 662 -23.28 7.23 -12.46
CA ALA A 662 -22.43 8.24 -13.05
C ALA A 662 -21.80 7.76 -14.38
N LEU A 663 -21.26 6.54 -14.40
CA LEU A 663 -20.70 5.93 -15.62
C LEU A 663 -21.76 5.71 -16.70
N SER A 664 -22.94 5.18 -16.34
CA SER A 664 -24.02 4.99 -17.30
C SER A 664 -24.53 6.31 -17.89
N ARG A 665 -24.61 7.38 -17.08
CA ARG A 665 -24.94 8.72 -17.57
C ARG A 665 -23.84 9.25 -18.50
N LEU A 666 -22.58 9.15 -18.10
CA LEU A 666 -21.43 9.58 -18.89
C LEU A 666 -21.44 8.95 -20.28
N VAL A 667 -21.57 7.62 -20.37
CA VAL A 667 -21.56 6.91 -21.65
C VAL A 667 -22.73 7.36 -22.54
N LYS A 668 -23.93 7.55 -21.98
CA LYS A 668 -25.09 8.06 -22.73
C LYS A 668 -24.86 9.45 -23.29
N GLU A 669 -24.31 10.36 -22.49
CA GLU A 669 -24.00 11.72 -22.95
C GLU A 669 -22.87 11.71 -23.99
N CYS A 670 -21.77 10.98 -23.80
CA CYS A 670 -20.70 10.89 -24.81
C CYS A 670 -21.22 10.34 -26.16
N HIS A 671 -22.08 9.32 -26.13
CA HIS A 671 -22.70 8.76 -27.34
C HIS A 671 -23.62 9.74 -28.06
N LYS A 672 -24.32 10.64 -27.35
CA LYS A 672 -25.13 11.70 -27.96
C LYS A 672 -24.29 12.61 -28.86
N TYR A 673 -23.03 12.87 -28.48
CA TYR A 673 -22.07 13.66 -29.24
C TYR A 673 -21.15 12.82 -30.14
N GLN A 674 -21.43 11.52 -30.29
CA GLN A 674 -20.62 10.58 -31.08
C GLN A 674 -19.14 10.52 -30.65
N LYS A 675 -18.87 10.76 -29.37
CA LYS A 675 -17.52 10.71 -28.80
C LYS A 675 -17.23 9.32 -28.22
N PRO A 676 -16.13 8.66 -28.63
CA PRO A 676 -15.72 7.40 -28.02
C PRO A 676 -15.43 7.57 -26.53
N VAL A 677 -15.84 6.59 -25.74
CA VAL A 677 -15.60 6.53 -24.30
C VAL A 677 -14.88 5.24 -23.94
N SER A 678 -13.73 5.38 -23.29
CA SER A 678 -12.95 4.30 -22.71
C SER A 678 -12.96 4.36 -21.20
N ILE A 679 -12.55 3.28 -20.56
CA ILE A 679 -12.30 3.24 -19.12
C ILE A 679 -10.98 2.56 -18.83
N CYS A 680 -10.22 3.20 -17.95
CA CYS A 680 -8.96 2.69 -17.43
C CYS A 680 -9.02 2.63 -15.90
N GLY A 681 -8.10 1.87 -15.31
CA GLY A 681 -8.07 1.58 -13.88
C GLY A 681 -8.56 0.17 -13.56
N GLU A 682 -8.74 -0.10 -12.27
CA GLU A 682 -8.93 -1.46 -11.77
C GLU A 682 -10.30 -2.03 -12.18
N MET A 683 -11.31 -1.17 -12.28
CA MET A 683 -12.66 -1.56 -12.69
C MET A 683 -12.72 -2.12 -14.12
N ALA A 684 -11.84 -1.70 -15.03
CA ALA A 684 -11.76 -2.27 -16.38
C ALA A 684 -11.17 -3.68 -16.39
N GLY A 685 -10.34 -4.01 -15.39
CA GLY A 685 -9.64 -5.30 -15.28
C GLY A 685 -10.37 -6.35 -14.45
N ASP A 686 -11.46 -6.00 -13.78
CA ASP A 686 -12.29 -6.96 -13.04
C ASP A 686 -13.38 -7.56 -13.94
N PRO A 687 -13.44 -8.90 -14.12
CA PRO A 687 -14.42 -9.53 -15.00
C PRO A 687 -15.87 -9.19 -14.68
N LEU A 688 -16.23 -9.01 -13.40
CA LEU A 688 -17.60 -8.68 -12.99
C LEU A 688 -18.01 -7.30 -13.49
N SER A 689 -17.20 -6.28 -13.22
CA SER A 689 -17.47 -4.92 -13.70
C SER A 689 -17.29 -4.79 -15.21
N ALA A 690 -16.38 -5.53 -15.84
CA ALA A 690 -16.20 -5.49 -17.29
C ALA A 690 -17.48 -5.83 -18.07
N ILE A 691 -18.29 -6.80 -17.59
CA ILE A 691 -19.59 -7.12 -18.19
C ILE A 691 -20.57 -5.95 -18.05
N LEU A 692 -20.59 -5.27 -16.91
CA LEU A 692 -21.41 -4.08 -16.72
C LEU A 692 -20.94 -2.91 -17.61
N LEU A 693 -19.64 -2.70 -17.72
CA LEU A 693 -19.06 -1.64 -18.56
C LEU A 693 -19.36 -1.89 -20.05
N MET A 694 -19.24 -3.14 -20.50
CA MET A 694 -19.68 -3.55 -21.84
C MET A 694 -21.16 -3.23 -22.04
N ALA A 695 -22.03 -3.63 -21.10
CA ALA A 695 -23.48 -3.36 -21.16
C ALA A 695 -23.81 -1.85 -21.15
N MET A 696 -23.04 -1.03 -20.42
CA MET A 696 -23.21 0.42 -20.42
C MET A 696 -22.88 1.04 -21.78
N GLY A 697 -22.04 0.38 -22.58
CA GLY A 697 -21.66 0.80 -23.92
C GLY A 697 -20.24 1.38 -24.02
N PHE A 698 -19.34 1.09 -23.07
CA PHE A 698 -17.94 1.50 -23.21
C PHE A 698 -17.31 0.88 -24.47
N ASN A 699 -16.64 1.70 -25.29
CA ASN A 699 -16.04 1.23 -26.55
C ASN A 699 -14.76 0.41 -26.29
N THR A 700 -14.01 0.80 -25.27
CA THR A 700 -12.69 0.25 -24.97
C THR A 700 -12.50 0.07 -23.47
N LEU A 701 -12.03 -1.11 -23.07
CA LEU A 701 -11.63 -1.41 -21.69
C LEU A 701 -10.11 -1.53 -21.63
N SER A 702 -9.46 -0.68 -20.82
CA SER A 702 -7.99 -0.67 -20.69
C SER A 702 -7.54 -1.08 -19.30
N MET A 703 -6.73 -2.14 -19.22
CA MET A 703 -6.41 -2.83 -17.96
C MET A 703 -4.96 -3.32 -17.91
N SER A 704 -4.50 -3.81 -16.75
CA SER A 704 -3.20 -4.50 -16.67
C SER A 704 -3.18 -5.73 -17.60
N SER A 705 -2.04 -6.00 -18.23
CA SER A 705 -1.83 -7.18 -19.09
C SER A 705 -2.21 -8.49 -18.38
N SER A 706 -2.03 -8.55 -17.05
CA SER A 706 -2.43 -9.66 -16.17
C SER A 706 -3.91 -10.07 -16.32
N ASN A 707 -4.81 -9.11 -16.53
CA ASN A 707 -6.26 -9.30 -16.49
C ASN A 707 -6.93 -9.48 -17.85
N ILE A 708 -6.25 -9.16 -18.95
CA ILE A 708 -6.81 -9.18 -20.31
C ILE A 708 -7.51 -10.52 -20.63
N LEU A 709 -6.85 -11.65 -20.34
CA LEU A 709 -7.41 -12.97 -20.65
C LEU A 709 -8.66 -13.30 -19.82
N ARG A 710 -8.69 -12.89 -18.54
CA ARG A 710 -9.84 -13.10 -17.64
C ARG A 710 -11.06 -12.32 -18.12
N VAL A 711 -10.87 -11.06 -18.47
CA VAL A 711 -11.94 -10.21 -19.01
C VAL A 711 -12.40 -10.70 -20.38
N ARG A 712 -11.47 -11.07 -21.26
CA ARG A 712 -11.79 -11.68 -22.56
C ARG A 712 -12.62 -12.95 -22.41
N LYS A 713 -12.24 -13.84 -21.48
CA LYS A 713 -13.03 -15.04 -21.17
C LYS A 713 -14.45 -14.67 -20.76
N ALA A 714 -14.63 -13.72 -19.85
CA ALA A 714 -15.97 -13.30 -19.42
C ALA A 714 -16.82 -12.75 -20.57
N ILE A 715 -16.25 -11.85 -21.39
CA ILE A 715 -16.94 -11.27 -22.56
C ILE A 715 -17.37 -12.37 -23.54
N CYS A 716 -16.50 -13.34 -23.83
CA CYS A 716 -16.81 -14.43 -24.75
C CYS A 716 -17.88 -15.42 -24.23
N HIS A 717 -18.25 -15.39 -22.95
CA HIS A 717 -19.26 -16.27 -22.37
C HIS A 717 -20.61 -15.59 -22.14
N VAL A 718 -20.64 -14.27 -21.95
CA VAL A 718 -21.85 -13.53 -21.59
C VAL A 718 -22.41 -12.83 -22.83
N PRO A 719 -23.62 -13.20 -23.31
CA PRO A 719 -24.31 -12.45 -24.37
C PRO A 719 -24.56 -11.00 -23.95
N MET A 720 -24.46 -10.07 -24.88
CA MET A 720 -24.76 -8.64 -24.65
C MET A 720 -26.20 -8.46 -24.14
N THR A 721 -27.14 -9.25 -24.67
CA THR A 721 -28.54 -9.24 -24.19
C THR A 721 -28.69 -9.58 -22.71
N ASP A 722 -27.90 -10.50 -22.17
CA ASP A 722 -27.93 -10.84 -20.75
C ASP A 722 -27.13 -9.84 -19.91
N ALA A 723 -26.03 -9.32 -20.44
CA ALA A 723 -25.29 -8.23 -19.81
C ALA A 723 -26.17 -6.97 -19.60
N GLN A 724 -27.02 -6.65 -20.59
CA GLN A 724 -27.97 -5.54 -20.49
C GLN A 724 -29.04 -5.77 -19.42
N LYS A 725 -29.61 -6.98 -19.32
CA LYS A 725 -30.55 -7.34 -18.24
C LYS A 725 -29.89 -7.22 -16.87
N LEU A 726 -28.65 -7.72 -16.76
CA LEU A 726 -27.86 -7.66 -15.53
C LEU A 726 -27.63 -6.20 -15.10
N LEU A 727 -27.31 -5.33 -16.05
CA LEU A 727 -27.18 -3.89 -15.81
C LEU A 727 -28.49 -3.27 -15.33
N ASP A 728 -29.62 -3.59 -15.97
CA ASP A 728 -30.94 -3.06 -15.61
C ASP A 728 -31.36 -3.47 -14.19
N ASP A 729 -31.01 -4.68 -13.75
CA ASP A 729 -31.26 -5.14 -12.39
C ASP A 729 -30.34 -4.47 -11.38
N VAL A 730 -29.04 -4.39 -11.68
CA VAL A 730 -28.06 -3.71 -10.83
C VAL A 730 -28.39 -2.23 -10.62
N MET A 731 -28.90 -1.55 -11.64
CA MET A 731 -29.29 -0.14 -11.56
C MET A 731 -30.42 0.14 -10.57
N LYS A 732 -31.24 -0.87 -10.25
CA LYS A 732 -32.32 -0.79 -9.25
C LYS A 732 -31.82 -1.02 -7.81
N MET A 733 -30.61 -1.54 -7.65
CA MET A 733 -30.03 -1.82 -6.33
C MET A 733 -29.43 -0.55 -5.70
N ASN A 734 -29.43 -0.50 -4.37
CA ASN A 734 -28.99 0.65 -3.58
C ASN A 734 -27.80 0.34 -2.65
N ASN A 735 -27.27 -0.88 -2.67
CA ASN A 735 -26.19 -1.31 -1.79
C ASN A 735 -25.04 -1.96 -2.61
N PRO A 736 -23.79 -1.48 -2.50
CA PRO A 736 -22.65 -2.02 -3.25
C PRO A 736 -22.39 -3.51 -2.99
N LEU A 737 -22.60 -4.00 -1.77
CA LEU A 737 -22.39 -5.40 -1.43
C LEU A 737 -23.42 -6.29 -2.12
N ILE A 738 -24.68 -5.85 -2.17
CA ILE A 738 -25.75 -6.57 -2.87
C ILE A 738 -25.45 -6.62 -4.38
N VAL A 739 -25.03 -5.50 -4.96
CA VAL A 739 -24.60 -5.45 -6.38
C VAL A 739 -23.50 -6.48 -6.64
N LYS A 740 -22.44 -6.46 -5.83
CA LYS A 740 -21.33 -7.40 -5.98
C LYS A 740 -21.80 -8.85 -5.84
N SER A 741 -22.53 -9.20 -4.78
CA SER A 741 -23.03 -10.55 -4.56
C SER A 741 -23.94 -11.04 -5.67
N TRP A 742 -24.75 -10.15 -6.27
CA TRP A 742 -25.59 -10.49 -7.42
C TRP A 742 -24.77 -10.85 -8.65
N LEU A 743 -23.73 -10.06 -8.97
CA LEU A 743 -22.80 -10.35 -10.07
C LEU A 743 -22.05 -11.67 -9.85
N GLU A 744 -21.59 -11.91 -8.63
CA GLU A 744 -20.92 -13.17 -8.26
C GLU A 744 -21.85 -14.37 -8.40
N TYR A 745 -23.11 -14.23 -7.98
CA TYR A 745 -24.13 -15.28 -8.15
C TYR A 745 -24.39 -15.57 -9.63
N TYR A 746 -24.51 -14.52 -10.46
CA TYR A 746 -24.65 -14.66 -11.90
C TYR A 746 -23.47 -15.44 -12.51
N PHE A 747 -22.23 -15.03 -12.21
CA PHE A 747 -21.04 -15.72 -12.72
C PHE A 747 -20.96 -17.18 -12.29
N LYS A 748 -21.29 -17.48 -11.02
CA LYS A 748 -21.29 -18.87 -10.50
C LYS A 748 -22.32 -19.76 -11.20
N THR A 749 -23.49 -19.22 -11.52
CA THR A 749 -24.58 -19.98 -12.19
C THR A 749 -24.39 -20.11 -13.69
N HIS A 750 -23.52 -19.31 -14.31
CA HIS A 750 -23.28 -19.27 -15.76
C HIS A 750 -21.88 -19.77 -16.16
N GLY A 751 -21.27 -20.65 -15.35
CA GLY A 751 -20.02 -21.33 -15.71
C GLY A 751 -18.75 -20.47 -15.65
N LEU A 752 -18.81 -19.31 -14.97
CA LEU A 752 -17.69 -18.38 -14.77
C LEU A 752 -17.26 -18.31 -13.29
N ALA A 753 -17.52 -19.37 -12.52
CA ALA A 753 -17.21 -19.42 -11.09
C ALA A 753 -15.71 -19.20 -10.79
N ASP A 754 -14.83 -19.61 -11.71
CA ASP A 754 -13.39 -19.44 -11.64
C ASP A 754 -12.93 -17.98 -11.85
N MET A 755 -13.78 -17.15 -12.46
CA MET A 755 -13.52 -15.71 -12.62
C MET A 755 -13.93 -14.88 -11.41
N VAL A 756 -14.83 -15.42 -10.57
CA VAL A 756 -15.18 -14.80 -9.30
C VAL A 756 -14.02 -15.03 -8.34
N LYS A 757 -13.44 -13.93 -7.84
CA LYS A 757 -12.60 -13.98 -6.64
C LYS A 757 -13.52 -14.32 -5.47
N SER A 758 -13.93 -15.59 -5.34
CA SER A 758 -14.53 -16.03 -4.09
C SER A 758 -13.52 -15.68 -3.02
N ASN A 759 -13.95 -15.05 -1.93
CA ASN A 759 -13.21 -15.04 -0.69
C ASN A 759 -12.75 -16.49 -0.44
N ARG A 760 -11.56 -16.84 -0.91
CA ARG A 760 -10.86 -18.09 -0.61
C ARG A 760 -10.39 -17.92 0.82
N LEU A 761 -11.34 -17.74 1.73
CA LEU A 761 -11.12 -17.73 3.16
C LEU A 761 -10.68 -19.15 3.47
N VAL A 762 -9.37 -19.35 3.54
CA VAL A 762 -8.84 -20.42 4.38
C VAL A 762 -9.23 -20.01 5.79
N THR A 763 -10.38 -20.50 6.25
CA THR A 763 -10.76 -20.43 7.66
C THR A 763 -9.76 -21.33 8.36
N VAL A 764 -8.85 -20.70 9.10
CA VAL A 764 -7.88 -21.37 9.94
C VAL A 764 -8.58 -21.90 11.18
#